data_AF-A0A818SZC3-F1
#
_entry.id   AF-A0A818SZC3-F1
#
_cell.length_a   1.000
_cell.length_b   1.000
_cell.length_c   1.000
_cell.angle_alpha   90.00
_cell.angle_beta   90.00
_cell.angle_gamma   90.00
#
_symmetry.space_group_name_H-M   'P 1'
#
loop_
_entity.id
_entity.type
_entity.pdbx_description
1 polymer ?
#
loop_
_entity_poly.entity_id
_entity_poly.type
_entity_poly.pdbx_seq_one_letter_code
_entity_poly.pdbx_strand_id
1 'polypeptide(L)'
;MHILLYSAIILSSFISGYSGAPFKSSDSCGYNACNLGQPNKLNVHIVPHTHDDVGWLKTVDQYFYGARNDIQHAGVQYILDSVIESLVENPDRRFVYVEIAFFWRWWMQQTDEMHNTVRELVNQGRLEFISGGWSMNDEGVTHYNSIIDQHSLGAEFLRDQFGECGRPKLGWQIDPFGHSREVASLFAQMGFDGLFFGRIDFQDHIQRAQTKRMEMIWKGSSNLDEQSWLFTGVIPRTYNAPDSFCFDYLCHDEPMKDDPNLHDYNVPERVQAFIDAAHNQADSFTTNHIMMTMGSDFQYENADEWYKNLDKLIKYVNAQQTNGSDVNIFYSTPTCYLYALNKANRTWITKTDDFFPIAWNEHGSWTGYFTSRPALKRFERHSNNILQVTRQLNAFSNVTLRHGIFPLSEAMGIAQHHDAVSGTEKQHVADDYAQRLAQGIDSALYVINEAYKKLLSKNTQSLPVPTQYLCQFSNISECLTIEGQDNFTLTIWNPTIQLIEDIVRVPVTKNYTIHSPTGEIIATTLIPISSPTRNIPGRTSSAEYELLFRTPIQPLGFNTYYFEAKTHMTKETKLPTRVTKNQACILQNQHLRIELDEKGNLNKIVNRDRNFEIPFSAHGLYWYTSFPGNNSAPEFQASGAYCFRPLTPSTFPVSSSRNITCTYTDEVQTALIIYNQWASQEISLYDQGQTIENEWIVGPIPIEDHIGKEIIMRYDTNIPTNGLFYTDANGREMIERQRDFRSSYNYTVYENVSGNYYPVASRIWIKDNQRQMTILTDRSQGGSSMRDGSIELMVHRRTLYDDRQGVAEPMNETAYGQGLVVRGKHFLIVEPPEFSALHHRIAAQRLFMNPLKTYALPNMSYVNYSINYRQTWSALNGSQPLPTNIHLLTFDQLTSKVFLIRLEHFFELKEDANLSRPVQIDLQSLFNVFGNITDFVELNLTGNLPLNQMNRLVWKTDNNESSYWKSKDSSPLKSTIVTLNPMQIKTFQVTLQ
;
A
#
# COMPACT_ATOMS: atom_id res chain seq x y z
N MET A 1 28.77 -18.00 27.61
CA MET A 1 29.86 -17.09 28.02
C MET A 1 30.75 -16.84 26.80
N HIS A 2 30.26 -16.01 25.87
CA HIS A 2 30.94 -15.36 24.73
C HIS A 2 29.87 -14.65 23.87
N ILE A 3 29.06 -13.80 24.51
CA ILE A 3 28.18 -12.80 23.87
C ILE A 3 28.02 -11.72 24.94
N LEU A 4 28.89 -10.72 24.97
CA LEU A 4 28.83 -9.51 25.81
C LEU A 4 30.09 -8.67 25.49
N LEU A 5 30.18 -8.09 24.28
CA LEU A 5 31.21 -7.09 23.93
C LEU A 5 30.93 -6.33 22.63
N TYR A 6 29.67 -5.96 22.37
CA TYR A 6 29.30 -5.04 21.28
C TYR A 6 28.21 -4.04 21.70
N SER A 7 28.22 -3.60 22.96
CA SER A 7 27.15 -2.76 23.54
C SER A 7 27.66 -1.52 24.29
N ALA A 8 28.89 -1.06 24.06
CA ALA A 8 29.48 0.01 24.89
C ALA A 8 30.36 1.04 24.15
N ILE A 9 30.14 1.29 22.85
CA ILE A 9 30.73 2.46 22.14
C ILE A 9 29.68 3.10 21.21
N ILE A 10 28.49 3.45 21.74
CA ILE A 10 27.57 4.46 21.13
C ILE A 10 26.86 5.20 22.27
N LEU A 11 27.62 5.68 23.26
CA LEU A 11 27.10 6.50 24.36
C LEU A 11 28.18 7.53 24.74
N SER A 12 28.25 8.64 24.00
CA SER A 12 28.77 9.96 24.45
C SER A 12 29.01 11.01 23.33
N SER A 13 28.35 10.93 22.17
CA SER A 13 28.52 11.95 21.11
C SER A 13 27.20 12.52 20.56
N PHE A 14 26.16 12.64 21.39
CA PHE A 14 24.99 13.46 21.10
C PHE A 14 24.70 14.37 22.29
N ILE A 15 25.44 15.48 22.38
CA ILE A 15 25.06 16.80 22.92
C ILE A 15 26.28 17.70 22.63
N SER A 16 26.28 18.34 21.48
CA SER A 16 26.98 19.61 21.26
C SER A 16 26.30 20.28 20.08
N GLY A 17 25.54 21.34 20.37
CA GLY A 17 24.99 22.21 19.35
C GLY A 17 26.14 22.77 18.52
N TYR A 18 26.21 22.36 17.26
CA TYR A 18 27.04 23.02 16.26
C TYR A 18 26.23 24.19 15.71
N SER A 19 26.56 25.40 16.19
CA SER A 19 26.29 26.62 15.47
C SER A 19 27.19 26.64 14.23
N GLY A 20 26.73 26.05 13.13
CA GLY A 20 27.35 26.20 11.82
C GLY A 20 27.25 27.66 11.38
N ALA A 21 28.39 28.28 11.08
CA ALA A 21 28.42 29.59 10.44
C ALA A 21 27.67 29.51 9.08
N PRO A 22 26.94 30.57 8.67
CA PRO A 22 26.13 30.51 7.47
C PRO A 22 27.04 30.54 6.24
N PHE A 23 27.13 29.41 5.55
CA PHE A 23 27.71 29.35 4.21
C PHE A 23 26.81 30.17 3.26
N LYS A 24 27.39 31.20 2.65
CA LYS A 24 26.77 32.03 1.61
C LYS A 24 27.18 31.49 0.24
N SER A 25 26.50 30.48 -0.26
CA SER A 25 26.18 30.39 -1.70
C SER A 25 24.68 30.63 -1.80
N SER A 26 24.22 31.49 -2.70
CA SER A 26 22.78 31.62 -2.94
C SER A 26 22.27 30.28 -3.48
N ASP A 27 21.47 29.56 -2.70
CA ASP A 27 20.88 28.29 -3.12
C ASP A 27 20.15 28.48 -4.46
N SER A 28 20.58 27.73 -5.48
CA SER A 28 20.04 27.83 -6.84
C SER A 28 19.11 26.67 -7.19
N CYS A 29 18.80 25.76 -6.27
CA CYS A 29 18.01 24.54 -6.51
C CYS A 29 16.55 24.77 -6.96
N GLY A 30 15.87 23.68 -7.31
CA GLY A 30 14.48 23.70 -7.78
C GLY A 30 14.32 24.51 -9.07
N TYR A 31 13.26 25.30 -9.17
CA TYR A 31 12.98 26.09 -10.38
C TYR A 31 14.02 27.16 -10.71
N ASN A 32 14.81 27.59 -9.71
CA ASN A 32 15.87 28.57 -9.92
C ASN A 32 17.07 27.97 -10.68
N ALA A 33 17.22 26.64 -10.69
CA ALA A 33 18.30 25.94 -11.39
C ALA A 33 17.96 25.65 -12.86
N CYS A 34 16.71 25.90 -13.27
CA CYS A 34 16.20 25.38 -14.52
C CYS A 34 16.67 26.19 -15.74
N ASN A 35 17.30 25.48 -16.68
CA ASN A 35 17.48 25.94 -18.04
C ASN A 35 16.17 25.72 -18.83
N LEU A 36 15.56 26.81 -19.29
CA LEU A 36 14.32 26.78 -20.09
C LEU A 36 14.56 26.62 -21.60
N GLY A 37 15.81 26.41 -22.03
CA GLY A 37 16.14 26.22 -23.43
C GLY A 37 15.98 27.50 -24.28
N GLN A 38 15.83 27.31 -25.59
CA GLN A 38 15.74 28.39 -26.58
C GLN A 38 14.31 28.53 -27.14
N PRO A 39 13.70 29.73 -27.18
CA PRO A 39 12.29 29.89 -27.55
C PRO A 39 11.88 29.41 -28.95
N ASN A 40 12.78 29.48 -29.93
CA ASN A 40 12.48 29.17 -31.34
C ASN A 40 13.10 27.83 -31.80
N LYS A 41 13.34 26.93 -30.85
CA LYS A 41 13.94 25.61 -31.08
C LYS A 41 13.07 24.53 -30.45
N LEU A 42 13.18 23.30 -30.95
CA LEU A 42 12.76 22.11 -30.23
C LEU A 42 13.76 21.86 -29.11
N ASN A 43 13.31 22.01 -27.86
CA ASN A 43 14.11 21.84 -26.66
C ASN A 43 13.99 20.41 -26.13
N VAL A 44 15.09 19.66 -26.19
CA VAL A 44 15.16 18.30 -25.65
C VAL A 44 15.84 18.34 -24.29
N HIS A 45 15.05 18.02 -23.27
CA HIS A 45 15.50 17.87 -21.89
C HIS A 45 16.10 16.47 -21.73
N ILE A 46 17.43 16.38 -21.70
CA ILE A 46 18.17 15.13 -21.43
C ILE A 46 18.11 14.88 -19.93
N VAL A 47 17.45 13.79 -19.50
CA VAL A 47 17.26 13.45 -18.08
C VAL A 47 18.01 12.14 -17.76
N PRO A 48 19.24 12.23 -17.24
CA PRO A 48 19.95 11.08 -16.67
C PRO A 48 19.23 10.54 -15.43
N HIS A 49 18.97 9.24 -15.41
CA HIS A 49 18.40 8.54 -14.25
C HIS A 49 18.85 7.08 -14.22
N THR A 50 18.66 6.44 -13.08
CA THR A 50 18.66 4.98 -12.92
C THR A 50 17.31 4.55 -12.37
N HIS A 51 16.86 3.34 -12.69
CA HIS A 51 15.75 2.70 -12.02
C HIS A 51 16.28 1.59 -11.11
N ASP A 52 16.21 1.80 -9.79
CA ASP A 52 16.79 0.89 -8.82
C ASP A 52 15.68 0.16 -8.04
N ASP A 53 15.28 -1.02 -8.49
CA ASP A 53 14.26 -1.82 -7.80
C ASP A 53 14.65 -2.15 -6.37
N VAL A 54 13.75 -1.85 -5.43
CA VAL A 54 13.94 -2.13 -4.00
C VAL A 54 13.60 -3.60 -3.70
N GLY A 55 14.26 -4.48 -4.46
CA GLY A 55 14.06 -5.93 -4.54
C GLY A 55 13.14 -6.35 -5.70
N TRP A 56 13.57 -7.33 -6.50
CA TRP A 56 12.79 -7.86 -7.62
C TRP A 56 13.35 -9.21 -8.07
N LEU A 57 14.44 -9.21 -8.85
CA LEU A 57 15.19 -10.43 -9.16
C LEU A 57 16.20 -10.75 -8.07
N LYS A 58 16.74 -9.74 -7.40
CA LYS A 58 17.62 -9.88 -6.23
C LYS A 58 16.96 -9.24 -5.02
N THR A 59 17.41 -9.61 -3.82
CA THR A 59 16.98 -8.93 -2.59
C THR A 59 17.50 -7.50 -2.56
N VAL A 60 16.89 -6.63 -1.74
CA VAL A 60 17.33 -5.24 -1.54
C VAL A 60 18.85 -5.15 -1.30
N ASP A 61 19.38 -5.90 -0.34
CA ASP A 61 20.79 -5.79 0.02
C ASP A 61 21.72 -6.39 -1.04
N GLN A 62 21.25 -7.38 -1.82
CA GLN A 62 22.02 -7.92 -2.94
C GLN A 62 22.15 -6.91 -4.09
N TYR A 63 21.08 -6.18 -4.42
CA TYR A 63 21.15 -5.06 -5.37
C TYR A 63 22.04 -3.94 -4.85
N PHE A 64 21.95 -3.61 -3.56
CA PHE A 64 22.79 -2.56 -2.97
C PHE A 64 24.28 -2.87 -3.12
N TYR A 65 24.71 -4.08 -2.74
CA TYR A 65 26.13 -4.46 -2.73
C TYR A 65 26.69 -4.96 -4.08
N GLY A 66 25.85 -5.19 -5.08
CA GLY A 66 26.30 -5.84 -6.33
C GLY A 66 26.52 -7.35 -6.19
N ALA A 67 25.82 -8.00 -5.26
CA ALA A 67 25.89 -9.45 -5.09
C ALA A 67 24.98 -10.18 -6.08
N ARG A 68 25.20 -11.49 -6.26
CA ARG A 68 24.38 -12.36 -7.13
C ARG A 68 24.21 -11.84 -8.57
N ASN A 69 25.28 -11.31 -9.15
CA ASN A 69 25.30 -10.87 -10.55
C ASN A 69 25.11 -12.02 -11.57
N ASP A 70 25.08 -13.29 -11.11
CA ASP A 70 24.59 -14.44 -11.89
C ASP A 70 23.08 -14.37 -12.20
N ILE A 71 22.30 -13.65 -11.39
CA ILE A 71 20.86 -13.43 -11.60
C ILE A 71 20.64 -12.21 -12.51
N GLN A 72 21.16 -11.06 -12.08
CA GLN A 72 21.15 -9.79 -12.81
C GLN A 72 22.35 -8.97 -12.34
N HIS A 73 23.13 -8.47 -13.29
CA HIS A 73 24.26 -7.60 -12.99
C HIS A 73 23.71 -6.21 -12.61
N ALA A 74 23.88 -5.83 -11.34
CA ALA A 74 23.32 -4.60 -10.77
C ALA A 74 23.94 -4.32 -9.39
N GLY A 75 24.50 -3.13 -9.15
CA GLY A 75 25.14 -2.71 -7.90
C GLY A 75 24.94 -1.24 -7.55
N VAL A 76 23.90 -0.94 -6.75
CA VAL A 76 23.44 0.44 -6.50
C VAL A 76 24.49 1.34 -5.82
N GLN A 77 25.31 0.79 -4.92
CA GLN A 77 26.37 1.60 -4.31
C GLN A 77 27.35 2.17 -5.35
N TYR A 78 27.69 1.39 -6.39
CA TYR A 78 28.61 1.80 -7.45
C TYR A 78 27.97 2.81 -8.39
N ILE A 79 26.65 2.71 -8.60
CA ILE A 79 25.87 3.73 -9.32
C ILE A 79 26.00 5.07 -8.61
N LEU A 80 25.68 5.11 -7.31
CA LEU A 80 25.75 6.34 -6.53
C LEU A 80 27.18 6.90 -6.45
N ASP A 81 28.18 6.05 -6.21
CA ASP A 81 29.58 6.49 -6.17
C ASP A 81 29.99 7.16 -7.49
N SER A 82 29.79 6.49 -8.64
CA SER A 82 30.27 7.00 -9.94
C SER A 82 29.44 8.18 -10.46
N VAL A 83 28.14 8.24 -10.16
CA VAL A 83 27.29 9.39 -10.50
C VAL A 83 27.75 10.64 -9.75
N ILE A 84 28.00 10.54 -8.45
CA ILE A 84 28.44 11.70 -7.66
C ILE A 84 29.79 12.22 -8.16
N GLU A 85 30.75 11.32 -8.43
CA GLU A 85 32.03 11.69 -9.04
C GLU A 85 31.83 12.39 -10.39
N SER A 86 31.02 11.81 -11.28
CA SER A 86 30.74 12.39 -12.60
C SER A 86 30.08 13.76 -12.52
N LEU A 87 29.20 13.98 -11.54
CA LEU A 87 28.65 15.30 -11.26
C LEU A 87 29.76 16.24 -10.80
N VAL A 88 30.62 15.89 -9.84
CA VAL A 88 31.71 16.79 -9.40
C VAL A 88 32.59 17.28 -10.57
N GLU A 89 32.88 16.42 -11.54
CA GLU A 89 33.75 16.74 -12.68
C GLU A 89 33.23 17.82 -13.63
N ASN A 90 31.90 17.94 -13.83
CA ASN A 90 31.34 18.87 -14.82
C ASN A 90 30.05 19.55 -14.32
N PRO A 91 30.06 20.88 -14.10
CA PRO A 91 28.94 21.64 -13.52
C PRO A 91 27.63 21.59 -14.33
N ASP A 92 27.68 21.23 -15.60
CA ASP A 92 26.49 21.15 -16.46
C ASP A 92 25.71 19.84 -16.29
N ARG A 93 26.38 18.77 -15.82
CA ARG A 93 25.75 17.46 -15.62
C ARG A 93 24.65 17.54 -14.56
N ARG A 94 23.60 16.74 -14.78
CA ARG A 94 22.43 16.59 -13.90
C ARG A 94 22.15 15.10 -13.71
N PHE A 95 21.54 14.74 -12.58
CA PHE A 95 21.05 13.39 -12.31
C PHE A 95 19.82 13.45 -11.42
N VAL A 96 18.88 12.53 -11.61
CA VAL A 96 17.72 12.38 -10.73
C VAL A 96 17.72 11.02 -10.03
N TYR A 97 17.31 11.01 -8.76
CA TYR A 97 17.28 9.80 -7.93
C TYR A 97 15.94 9.65 -7.20
N VAL A 98 15.45 8.42 -7.06
CA VAL A 98 14.08 8.13 -6.62
C VAL A 98 14.04 7.37 -5.30
N GLU A 99 14.66 6.19 -5.22
CA GLU A 99 14.45 5.22 -4.13
C GLU A 99 15.26 5.54 -2.87
N ILE A 100 14.62 6.25 -1.92
CA ILE A 100 15.30 6.70 -0.70
C ILE A 100 15.79 5.53 0.18
N ALA A 101 15.23 4.33 0.05
CA ALA A 101 15.74 3.12 0.71
C ALA A 101 17.23 2.86 0.40
N PHE A 102 17.64 3.00 -0.86
CA PHE A 102 19.03 2.80 -1.28
C PHE A 102 19.89 4.01 -1.00
N PHE A 103 19.39 5.21 -1.29
CA PHE A 103 20.14 6.43 -1.00
C PHE A 103 20.46 6.53 0.49
N TRP A 104 19.52 6.20 1.37
CA TRP A 104 19.74 6.16 2.82
C TRP A 104 20.83 5.14 3.20
N ARG A 105 20.80 3.92 2.66
CA ARG A 105 21.82 2.88 2.89
C ARG A 105 23.21 3.37 2.50
N TRP A 106 23.32 3.99 1.32
CA TRP A 106 24.56 4.57 0.81
C TRP A 106 25.03 5.73 1.70
N TRP A 107 24.14 6.68 1.98
CA TRP A 107 24.41 7.88 2.78
C TRP A 107 25.00 7.56 4.15
N MET A 108 24.45 6.54 4.82
CA MET A 108 24.90 6.13 6.16
C MET A 108 26.33 5.57 6.19
N GLN A 109 26.93 5.26 5.03
CA GLN A 109 28.29 4.73 4.90
C GLN A 109 29.30 5.78 4.44
N GLN A 110 28.86 6.99 4.11
CA GLN A 110 29.70 8.04 3.54
C GLN A 110 30.45 8.86 4.60
N THR A 111 31.54 9.50 4.16
CA THR A 111 32.32 10.43 4.98
C THR A 111 31.65 11.81 5.06
N ASP A 112 32.03 12.61 6.06
CA ASP A 112 31.57 14.00 6.18
C ASP A 112 31.90 14.85 4.93
N GLU A 113 33.03 14.56 4.28
CA GLU A 113 33.43 15.21 3.01
C GLU A 113 32.42 14.90 1.90
N MET A 114 32.11 13.61 1.70
CA MET A 114 31.14 13.18 0.71
C MET A 114 29.74 13.72 1.03
N HIS A 115 29.32 13.73 2.30
CA HIS A 115 28.05 14.36 2.71
C HIS A 115 27.98 15.83 2.30
N ASN A 116 29.06 16.59 2.49
CA ASN A 116 29.10 18.00 2.10
C ASN A 116 29.07 18.17 0.57
N THR A 117 29.81 17.34 -0.17
CA THR A 117 29.78 17.33 -1.64
C THR A 117 28.37 17.09 -2.17
N VAL A 118 27.67 16.09 -1.65
CA VAL A 118 26.30 15.77 -2.08
C VAL A 118 25.33 16.89 -1.70
N ARG A 119 25.44 17.46 -0.50
CA ARG A 119 24.63 18.63 -0.11
C ARG A 119 24.84 19.80 -1.07
N GLU A 120 26.07 20.06 -1.50
CA GLU A 120 26.37 21.09 -2.48
C GLU A 120 25.72 20.79 -3.84
N LEU A 121 25.83 19.55 -4.33
CA LEU A 121 25.19 19.13 -5.59
C LEU A 121 23.67 19.29 -5.54
N VAL A 122 23.03 18.97 -4.42
CA VAL A 122 21.58 19.15 -4.21
C VAL A 122 21.21 20.64 -4.15
N ASN A 123 21.97 21.46 -3.41
CA ASN A 123 21.73 22.91 -3.32
C ASN A 123 21.94 23.65 -4.65
N GLN A 124 22.77 23.10 -5.54
CA GLN A 124 22.95 23.58 -6.91
C GLN A 124 21.85 23.09 -7.87
N GLY A 125 20.98 22.15 -7.45
CA GLY A 125 19.98 21.52 -8.30
C GLY A 125 20.57 20.55 -9.34
N ARG A 126 21.74 19.96 -9.04
CA ARG A 126 22.48 19.08 -9.94
C ARG A 126 22.19 17.61 -9.69
N LEU A 127 22.01 17.27 -8.43
CA LEU A 127 21.35 16.04 -8.01
C LEU A 127 19.94 16.42 -7.51
N GLU A 128 18.90 15.82 -8.10
CA GLU A 128 17.51 16.08 -7.71
C GLU A 128 16.84 14.80 -7.20
N PHE A 129 16.26 14.86 -6.00
CA PHE A 129 15.38 13.80 -5.52
C PHE A 129 13.96 14.01 -6.05
N ILE A 130 13.42 13.00 -6.73
CA ILE A 130 12.05 12.99 -7.27
C ILE A 130 11.26 11.82 -6.66
N SER A 131 9.94 11.96 -6.52
CA SER A 131 9.09 11.17 -5.61
C SER A 131 9.52 11.30 -4.13
N GLY A 132 10.74 10.90 -3.78
CA GLY A 132 11.31 10.97 -2.43
C GLY A 132 10.63 10.08 -1.39
N GLY A 133 9.91 9.06 -1.85
CA GLY A 133 9.47 7.96 -1.01
C GLY A 133 10.59 6.97 -0.74
N TRP A 134 10.44 6.15 0.30
CA TRP A 134 11.32 5.02 0.56
C TRP A 134 11.47 4.10 -0.64
N SER A 135 10.38 3.86 -1.38
CA SER A 135 10.37 3.14 -2.66
C SER A 135 9.43 3.82 -3.67
N MET A 136 9.58 3.47 -4.95
CA MET A 136 8.54 3.68 -5.95
C MET A 136 7.44 2.65 -5.72
N ASN A 137 6.37 3.06 -5.05
CA ASN A 137 5.32 2.13 -4.63
C ASN A 137 4.45 1.65 -5.80
N ASP A 138 3.92 0.42 -5.73
CA ASP A 138 2.81 0.01 -6.59
C ASP A 138 1.58 0.91 -6.36
N GLU A 139 0.74 1.06 -7.37
CA GLU A 139 -0.46 1.89 -7.34
C GLU A 139 -1.76 1.08 -7.33
N GLY A 140 -1.74 -0.23 -7.63
CA GLY A 140 -2.94 -1.06 -7.67
C GLY A 140 -3.29 -1.69 -6.33
N VAL A 141 -2.34 -2.37 -5.70
CA VAL A 141 -2.51 -3.23 -4.51
C VAL A 141 -1.93 -2.64 -3.23
N THR A 142 -1.52 -1.38 -3.22
CA THR A 142 -1.14 -0.64 -2.00
C THR A 142 -2.35 0.02 -1.32
N HIS A 143 -2.26 0.23 -0.01
CA HIS A 143 -3.25 1.01 0.74
C HIS A 143 -2.71 2.41 0.99
N TYR A 144 -3.57 3.42 0.89
CA TYR A 144 -3.18 4.83 0.99
C TYR A 144 -2.41 5.18 2.27
N ASN A 145 -2.72 4.55 3.41
CA ASN A 145 -2.00 4.75 4.66
C ASN A 145 -0.50 4.37 4.52
N SER A 146 -0.21 3.21 3.92
CA SER A 146 1.16 2.76 3.68
C SER A 146 1.89 3.63 2.66
N ILE A 147 1.18 4.14 1.63
CA ILE A 147 1.73 5.11 0.66
C ILE A 147 2.13 6.41 1.40
N ILE A 148 1.24 6.97 2.22
CA ILE A 148 1.54 8.19 2.98
C ILE A 148 2.73 7.96 3.91
N ASP A 149 2.78 6.82 4.60
CA ASP A 149 3.84 6.51 5.56
C ASP A 149 5.22 6.37 4.91
N GLN A 150 5.32 5.66 3.79
CA GLN A 150 6.61 5.46 3.12
C GLN A 150 7.15 6.77 2.52
N HIS A 151 6.25 7.63 1.99
CA HIS A 151 6.60 8.98 1.55
C HIS A 151 6.97 9.91 2.70
N SER A 152 6.31 9.78 3.86
CA SER A 152 6.65 10.57 5.06
C SER A 152 8.04 10.20 5.59
N LEU A 153 8.38 8.90 5.57
CA LEU A 153 9.68 8.41 6.01
C LEU A 153 10.82 8.97 5.14
N GLY A 154 10.67 8.90 3.81
CA GLY A 154 11.64 9.48 2.88
C GLY A 154 11.72 11.01 2.98
N ALA A 155 10.57 11.68 3.07
CA ALA A 155 10.49 13.14 3.21
C ALA A 155 11.11 13.66 4.52
N GLU A 156 10.99 12.93 5.63
CA GLU A 156 11.66 13.25 6.90
C GLU A 156 13.18 13.20 6.73
N PHE A 157 13.70 12.09 6.18
CA PHE A 157 15.13 11.94 5.93
C PHE A 157 15.68 13.04 5.01
N LEU A 158 15.01 13.31 3.87
CA LEU A 158 15.45 14.30 2.90
C LEU A 158 15.45 15.72 3.49
N ARG A 159 14.40 16.09 4.24
CA ARG A 159 14.34 17.38 4.93
C ARG A 159 15.49 17.53 5.92
N ASP A 160 15.74 16.49 6.72
CA ASP A 160 16.74 16.54 7.79
C ASP A 160 18.18 16.63 7.24
N GLN A 161 18.46 16.05 6.06
CA GLN A 161 19.79 16.07 5.45
C GLN A 161 20.03 17.23 4.48
N PHE A 162 19.00 17.68 3.76
CA PHE A 162 19.12 18.58 2.60
C PHE A 162 18.19 19.80 2.63
N GLY A 163 17.36 19.96 3.66
CA GLY A 163 16.46 21.11 3.81
C GLY A 163 15.49 21.29 2.63
N GLU A 164 15.22 22.56 2.26
CA GLU A 164 14.29 22.89 1.17
C GLU A 164 14.73 22.34 -0.20
N CYS A 165 16.03 22.28 -0.47
CA CYS A 165 16.54 21.78 -1.76
C CYS A 165 16.40 20.27 -1.91
N GLY A 166 16.33 19.51 -0.81
CA GLY A 166 16.04 18.08 -0.86
C GLY A 166 14.57 17.73 -1.03
N ARG A 167 13.67 18.71 -0.97
CA ARG A 167 12.23 18.45 -1.03
C ARG A 167 11.78 18.11 -2.47
N PRO A 168 11.21 16.93 -2.71
CA PRO A 168 10.69 16.58 -4.03
C PRO A 168 9.56 17.52 -4.46
N LYS A 169 9.58 17.90 -5.74
CA LYS A 169 8.54 18.71 -6.38
C LYS A 169 7.67 17.92 -7.36
N LEU A 170 8.06 16.69 -7.65
CA LEU A 170 7.50 15.92 -8.75
C LEU A 170 7.43 14.44 -8.39
N GLY A 171 6.32 13.79 -8.74
CA GLY A 171 6.18 12.34 -8.68
C GLY A 171 6.74 11.67 -9.93
N TRP A 172 7.51 10.61 -9.73
CA TRP A 172 8.12 9.78 -10.77
C TRP A 172 7.72 8.33 -10.54
N GLN A 173 6.77 7.84 -11.35
CA GLN A 173 6.16 6.51 -11.25
C GLN A 173 6.35 5.79 -12.58
N ILE A 174 7.59 5.57 -12.97
CA ILE A 174 7.90 5.06 -14.31
C ILE A 174 7.55 3.58 -14.50
N ASP A 175 7.56 2.81 -13.42
CA ASP A 175 7.43 1.35 -13.47
C ASP A 175 6.19 0.71 -12.83
N PRO A 176 5.35 1.37 -12.01
CA PRO A 176 4.10 0.75 -11.56
C PRO A 176 3.19 0.31 -12.71
N PHE A 177 2.48 -0.79 -12.47
CA PHE A 177 1.76 -1.56 -13.49
C PHE A 177 0.35 -1.02 -13.74
N GLY A 178 0.27 0.24 -14.14
CA GLY A 178 -0.93 1.06 -14.19
C GLY A 178 -0.94 2.09 -13.05
N HIS A 179 -1.75 3.13 -13.20
CA HIS A 179 -1.67 4.31 -12.32
C HIS A 179 -3.02 4.66 -11.70
N SER A 180 -2.99 4.90 -10.39
CA SER A 180 -4.16 5.17 -9.57
C SER A 180 -4.47 6.66 -9.51
N ARG A 181 -5.76 6.97 -9.66
CA ARG A 181 -6.28 8.31 -9.45
C ARG A 181 -6.03 8.80 -8.01
N GLU A 182 -6.10 7.91 -7.03
CA GLU A 182 -5.86 8.26 -5.63
C GLU A 182 -4.39 8.65 -5.41
N VAL A 183 -3.43 7.95 -6.00
CA VAL A 183 -2.00 8.29 -5.86
C VAL A 183 -1.71 9.69 -6.40
N ALA A 184 -2.31 10.08 -7.54
CA ALA A 184 -2.22 11.44 -8.04
C ALA A 184 -2.81 12.48 -7.07
N SER A 185 -3.95 12.17 -6.44
CA SER A 185 -4.54 13.02 -5.39
C SER A 185 -3.65 13.16 -4.17
N LEU A 186 -3.03 12.07 -3.72
CA LEU A 186 -2.09 12.08 -2.60
C LEU A 186 -0.86 12.92 -2.94
N PHE A 187 -0.27 12.76 -4.13
CA PHE A 187 0.90 13.53 -4.57
C PHE A 187 0.62 15.04 -4.66
N ALA A 188 -0.56 15.43 -5.14
CA ALA A 188 -1.00 16.81 -5.10
C ALA A 188 -1.03 17.36 -3.66
N GLN A 189 -1.52 16.58 -2.69
CA GLN A 189 -1.58 16.92 -1.27
C GLN A 189 -0.23 16.85 -0.55
N MET A 190 0.73 16.09 -1.07
CA MET A 190 2.14 16.09 -0.63
C MET A 190 2.88 17.36 -1.11
N GLY A 191 2.29 18.10 -2.05
CA GLY A 191 2.82 19.36 -2.57
C GLY A 191 3.60 19.23 -3.87
N PHE A 192 3.40 18.14 -4.62
CA PHE A 192 3.99 17.99 -5.94
C PHE A 192 3.28 18.86 -6.97
N ASP A 193 4.07 19.37 -7.89
CA ASP A 193 3.68 20.23 -9.00
C ASP A 193 3.24 19.43 -10.24
N GLY A 194 3.72 18.19 -10.36
CA GLY A 194 3.33 17.25 -11.41
C GLY A 194 3.73 15.80 -11.14
N LEU A 195 3.35 14.92 -12.05
CA LEU A 195 3.62 13.48 -12.05
C LEU A 195 3.99 13.02 -13.47
N PHE A 196 5.07 12.24 -13.60
CA PHE A 196 5.39 11.53 -14.83
C PHE A 196 5.42 10.02 -14.59
N PHE A 197 4.88 9.26 -15.54
CA PHE A 197 4.83 7.80 -15.49
C PHE A 197 4.92 7.16 -16.88
N GLY A 198 5.26 5.86 -16.92
CA GLY A 198 5.55 5.15 -18.16
C GLY A 198 4.49 4.16 -18.64
N ARG A 199 3.80 3.44 -17.75
CA ARG A 199 3.02 2.24 -18.12
C ARG A 199 1.52 2.49 -18.15
N ILE A 200 0.99 2.64 -19.36
CA ILE A 200 -0.46 2.68 -19.62
C ILE A 200 -0.86 1.60 -20.62
N ASP A 201 -2.16 1.36 -20.76
CA ASP A 201 -2.69 0.43 -21.77
C ASP A 201 -2.19 0.80 -23.18
N PHE A 202 -1.76 -0.20 -23.94
CA PHE A 202 -1.15 0.03 -25.26
C PHE A 202 -2.09 0.76 -26.24
N GLN A 203 -3.41 0.54 -26.14
CA GLN A 203 -4.38 1.23 -26.99
C GLN A 203 -4.52 2.71 -26.58
N ASP A 204 -4.50 3.01 -25.27
CA ASP A 204 -4.49 4.39 -24.76
C ASP A 204 -3.20 5.11 -25.19
N HIS A 205 -2.04 4.44 -25.09
CA HIS A 205 -0.76 5.00 -25.52
C HIS A 205 -0.76 5.41 -26.99
N ILE A 206 -1.16 4.49 -27.89
CA ILE A 206 -1.24 4.76 -29.33
C ILE A 206 -2.17 5.95 -29.61
N GLN A 207 -3.36 5.96 -29.01
CA GLN A 207 -4.32 7.04 -29.24
C GLN A 207 -3.79 8.38 -28.72
N ARG A 208 -3.17 8.42 -27.54
CA ARG A 208 -2.61 9.65 -26.96
C ARG A 208 -1.44 10.18 -27.77
N ALA A 209 -0.55 9.31 -28.25
CA ALA A 209 0.56 9.71 -29.11
C ALA A 209 0.05 10.35 -30.41
N GLN A 210 -0.91 9.70 -31.09
CA GLN A 210 -1.50 10.20 -32.34
C GLN A 210 -2.29 11.50 -32.17
N THR A 211 -2.91 11.71 -31.00
CA THR A 211 -3.77 12.86 -30.72
C THR A 211 -3.10 13.96 -29.91
N LYS A 212 -1.80 13.82 -29.60
CA LYS A 212 -1.00 14.75 -28.77
C LYS A 212 -1.60 14.97 -27.37
N ARG A 213 -2.05 13.88 -26.74
CA ARG A 213 -2.72 13.85 -25.42
C ARG A 213 -1.91 13.13 -24.34
N MET A 214 -0.58 13.10 -24.50
CA MET A 214 0.33 12.54 -23.51
C MET A 214 0.43 13.38 -22.23
N GLU A 215 -0.04 14.63 -22.25
CA GLU A 215 0.07 15.58 -21.15
C GLU A 215 -1.31 16.15 -20.80
N MET A 216 -1.66 16.13 -19.51
CA MET A 216 -3.00 16.50 -19.02
C MET A 216 -2.97 17.08 -17.61
N ILE A 217 -4.08 17.69 -17.19
CA ILE A 217 -4.40 17.90 -15.78
C ILE A 217 -5.27 16.74 -15.31
N TRP A 218 -4.72 15.92 -14.43
CA TRP A 218 -5.43 14.82 -13.81
C TRP A 218 -6.15 15.32 -12.55
N LYS A 219 -7.47 15.23 -12.56
CA LYS A 219 -8.31 15.54 -11.40
C LYS A 219 -8.40 14.30 -10.51
N GLY A 220 -7.52 14.23 -9.51
CA GLY A 220 -7.31 13.04 -8.68
C GLY A 220 -8.46 12.70 -7.72
N SER A 221 -9.44 13.58 -7.53
CA SER A 221 -10.56 13.33 -6.63
C SER A 221 -11.81 14.06 -7.10
N SER A 222 -12.97 13.41 -6.96
CA SER A 222 -14.29 14.03 -7.14
C SER A 222 -14.73 14.84 -5.91
N ASN A 223 -13.96 14.83 -4.83
CA ASN A 223 -14.32 15.37 -3.52
C ASN A 223 -13.46 16.56 -3.09
N LEU A 224 -12.25 16.69 -3.63
CA LEU A 224 -11.23 17.63 -3.14
C LEU A 224 -10.95 18.82 -4.06
N ASP A 225 -11.67 18.93 -5.18
CA ASP A 225 -11.52 19.99 -6.18
C ASP A 225 -10.03 20.22 -6.54
N GLU A 226 -9.57 21.47 -6.63
CA GLU A 226 -8.21 21.84 -7.06
C GLU A 226 -7.12 21.31 -6.12
N GLN A 227 -7.44 20.91 -4.88
CA GLN A 227 -6.49 20.31 -3.95
C GLN A 227 -5.92 18.99 -4.49
N SER A 228 -6.67 18.30 -5.36
CA SER A 228 -6.31 17.01 -5.95
C SER A 228 -5.85 17.10 -7.42
N TRP A 229 -5.84 18.29 -8.02
CA TRP A 229 -5.48 18.44 -9.43
C TRP A 229 -3.97 18.43 -9.57
N LEU A 230 -3.45 17.60 -10.47
CA LEU A 230 -2.02 17.45 -10.71
C LEU A 230 -1.75 17.46 -12.21
N PHE A 231 -0.70 18.17 -12.62
CA PHE A 231 -0.22 18.01 -13.99
C PHE A 231 0.40 16.63 -14.14
N THR A 232 0.04 15.93 -15.20
CA THR A 232 0.46 14.55 -15.40
C THR A 232 0.89 14.34 -16.84
N GLY A 233 2.07 13.73 -17.04
CA GLY A 233 2.57 13.36 -18.35
C GLY A 233 2.89 11.87 -18.47
N VAL A 234 2.54 11.30 -19.61
CA VAL A 234 2.93 9.94 -20.01
C VAL A 234 4.27 10.02 -20.72
N ILE A 235 5.25 9.26 -20.25
CA ILE A 235 6.55 9.14 -20.91
C ILE A 235 6.38 8.23 -22.13
N PRO A 236 6.83 8.64 -23.33
CA PRO A 236 6.45 7.97 -24.58
C PRO A 236 7.12 6.61 -24.77
N ARG A 237 8.25 6.34 -24.10
CA ARG A 237 9.06 5.11 -24.24
C ARG A 237 9.26 4.39 -22.91
N THR A 238 8.20 4.34 -22.10
CA THR A 238 8.23 3.83 -20.72
C THR A 238 9.24 4.64 -19.89
N TYR A 239 10.50 4.23 -19.81
CA TYR A 239 11.59 4.99 -19.16
C TYR A 239 12.97 4.75 -19.78
N ASN A 240 13.05 4.17 -20.98
CA ASN A 240 14.34 3.88 -21.62
C ASN A 240 14.89 5.08 -22.41
N ALA A 241 16.20 5.06 -22.66
CA ALA A 241 16.82 5.90 -23.68
C ALA A 241 16.20 5.70 -25.08
N PRO A 242 16.25 6.72 -25.96
CA PRO A 242 15.90 6.54 -27.36
C PRO A 242 16.68 5.37 -27.98
N ASP A 243 16.04 4.62 -28.89
CA ASP A 243 16.67 3.48 -29.56
C ASP A 243 18.03 3.89 -30.17
N SER A 244 19.04 3.06 -30.00
CA SER A 244 20.44 3.31 -30.39
C SER A 244 21.19 4.36 -29.56
N PHE A 245 20.65 4.84 -28.43
CA PHE A 245 21.30 5.81 -27.54
C PHE A 245 21.43 5.32 -26.09
N CYS A 246 21.48 4.01 -25.87
CA CYS A 246 21.90 3.46 -24.59
C CYS A 246 23.43 3.44 -24.47
N PHE A 247 23.98 4.24 -23.55
CA PHE A 247 25.42 4.37 -23.35
C PHE A 247 25.97 3.60 -22.14
N ASP A 248 25.18 2.70 -21.60
CA ASP A 248 25.60 1.84 -20.50
C ASP A 248 26.47 0.69 -21.01
N TYR A 249 27.40 0.18 -20.19
CA TYR A 249 28.21 -0.99 -20.54
C TYR A 249 27.36 -2.27 -20.69
N LEU A 250 26.14 -2.30 -20.14
CA LEU A 250 25.15 -3.36 -20.37
C LEU A 250 24.53 -3.31 -21.77
N CYS A 251 24.71 -2.22 -22.50
CA CYS A 251 24.16 -2.01 -23.83
C CYS A 251 25.17 -2.31 -24.94
N HIS A 252 24.67 -2.37 -26.17
CA HIS A 252 25.46 -2.69 -27.37
C HIS A 252 25.42 -1.58 -28.42
N ASP A 253 24.91 -0.41 -28.06
CA ASP A 253 24.81 0.73 -28.97
C ASP A 253 26.18 1.37 -29.18
N GLU A 254 26.39 1.92 -30.37
CA GLU A 254 27.66 2.54 -30.74
C GLU A 254 27.90 3.86 -29.97
N PRO A 255 29.10 4.05 -29.37
CA PRO A 255 29.44 5.30 -28.71
C PRO A 255 29.64 6.43 -29.72
N MET A 256 29.76 7.66 -29.23
CA MET A 256 30.14 8.83 -30.01
C MET A 256 31.66 8.80 -30.31
N LYS A 257 32.01 8.46 -31.55
CA LYS A 257 33.40 8.37 -32.06
C LYS A 257 33.74 9.65 -32.83
N ASP A 258 34.35 10.60 -32.13
CA ASP A 258 34.49 11.99 -32.57
C ASP A 258 35.91 12.43 -32.96
N ASP A 259 36.89 11.51 -32.99
CA ASP A 259 38.20 11.77 -33.56
C ASP A 259 38.17 11.48 -35.08
N PRO A 260 38.25 12.51 -35.94
CA PRO A 260 38.20 12.33 -37.39
C PRO A 260 39.45 11.63 -37.95
N ASN A 261 40.51 11.44 -37.15
CA ASN A 261 41.73 10.75 -37.56
C ASN A 261 41.70 9.25 -37.25
N LEU A 262 40.72 8.78 -36.48
CA LEU A 262 40.53 7.36 -36.19
C LEU A 262 39.58 6.72 -37.20
N HIS A 263 39.68 5.39 -37.34
CA HIS A 263 38.70 4.62 -38.07
C HIS A 263 37.32 4.70 -37.39
N ASP A 264 36.25 4.50 -38.15
CA ASP A 264 34.87 4.43 -37.67
C ASP A 264 34.30 5.72 -37.05
N TYR A 265 34.79 6.91 -37.45
CA TYR A 265 34.17 8.19 -37.09
C TYR A 265 32.68 8.22 -37.48
N ASN A 266 31.79 8.44 -36.51
CA ASN A 266 30.34 8.25 -36.69
C ASN A 266 29.46 9.46 -36.31
N VAL A 267 30.07 10.60 -35.94
CA VAL A 267 29.31 11.77 -35.46
C VAL A 267 28.18 12.22 -36.41
N PRO A 268 28.36 12.35 -37.74
CA PRO A 268 27.29 12.81 -38.62
C PRO A 268 26.05 11.92 -38.61
N GLU A 269 26.25 10.60 -38.62
CA GLU A 269 25.18 9.60 -38.58
C GLU A 269 24.45 9.63 -37.23
N ARG A 270 25.21 9.58 -36.13
CA ARG A 270 24.69 9.60 -34.76
C ARG A 270 23.89 10.86 -34.47
N VAL A 271 24.38 12.02 -34.90
CA VAL A 271 23.71 13.32 -34.72
C VAL A 271 22.40 13.36 -35.51
N GLN A 272 22.39 12.91 -36.77
CA GLN A 272 21.16 12.88 -37.57
C GLN A 272 20.13 11.93 -36.96
N ALA A 273 20.54 10.72 -36.55
CA ALA A 273 19.65 9.77 -35.89
C ALA A 273 19.02 10.34 -34.61
N PHE A 274 19.77 11.11 -33.83
CA PHE A 274 19.23 11.76 -32.62
C PHE A 274 18.24 12.86 -32.96
N ILE A 275 18.54 13.69 -33.97
CA ILE A 275 17.62 14.74 -34.45
C ILE A 275 16.31 14.12 -34.93
N ASP A 276 16.38 13.02 -35.69
CA ASP A 276 15.20 12.30 -36.16
C ASP A 276 14.40 11.72 -34.99
N ALA A 277 15.06 11.11 -34.00
CA ALA A 277 14.41 10.63 -32.78
C ALA A 277 13.71 11.75 -32.01
N ALA A 278 14.31 12.94 -31.93
CA ALA A 278 13.73 14.11 -31.29
C ALA A 278 12.47 14.61 -32.01
N HIS A 279 12.49 14.71 -33.33
CA HIS A 279 11.31 15.09 -34.10
C HIS A 279 10.19 14.05 -33.99
N ASN A 280 10.51 12.77 -34.11
CA ASN A 280 9.54 11.68 -33.98
C ASN A 280 8.85 11.71 -32.61
N GLN A 281 9.59 11.99 -31.53
CA GLN A 281 8.99 12.14 -30.22
C GLN A 281 8.13 13.40 -30.13
N ALA A 282 8.62 14.54 -30.63
CA ALA A 282 7.92 15.82 -30.60
C ALA A 282 6.56 15.79 -31.32
N ASP A 283 6.37 14.91 -32.30
CA ASP A 283 5.09 14.72 -32.96
C ASP A 283 3.96 14.29 -32.02
N SER A 284 4.28 13.68 -30.88
CA SER A 284 3.32 13.25 -29.85
C SER A 284 3.01 14.31 -28.79
N PHE A 285 3.66 15.49 -28.84
CA PHE A 285 3.54 16.54 -27.81
C PHE A 285 3.05 17.87 -28.41
N THR A 286 2.54 18.76 -27.54
CA THR A 286 1.90 20.02 -27.96
C THR A 286 2.80 21.26 -27.83
N THR A 287 3.93 21.13 -27.13
CA THR A 287 4.90 22.20 -26.93
C THR A 287 6.16 21.97 -27.77
N ASN A 288 7.07 22.94 -27.78
CA ASN A 288 8.42 22.78 -28.33
C ASN A 288 9.41 22.23 -27.28
N HIS A 289 8.93 21.59 -26.22
CA HIS A 289 9.73 20.91 -25.21
C HIS A 289 9.38 19.42 -25.23
N ILE A 290 10.41 18.57 -25.19
CA ILE A 290 10.26 17.13 -24.94
C ILE A 290 11.27 16.68 -23.91
N MET A 291 10.94 15.63 -23.16
CA MET A 291 11.83 14.99 -22.19
C MET A 291 12.29 13.63 -22.72
N MET A 292 13.61 13.41 -22.74
CA MET A 292 14.21 12.12 -23.05
C MET A 292 14.89 11.58 -21.79
N THR A 293 14.35 10.46 -21.29
CA THR A 293 14.94 9.65 -20.23
C THR A 293 16.22 9.00 -20.76
N MET A 294 17.36 9.25 -20.12
CA MET A 294 18.65 8.65 -20.50
C MET A 294 19.08 7.71 -19.38
N GLY A 295 18.43 6.55 -19.33
CA GLY A 295 18.60 5.55 -18.28
C GLY A 295 17.73 4.33 -18.52
N SER A 296 17.83 3.35 -17.62
CA SER A 296 17.05 2.12 -17.54
C SER A 296 17.31 1.46 -16.18
N ASP A 297 16.88 0.21 -16.02
CA ASP A 297 17.09 -0.61 -14.83
C ASP A 297 18.60 -0.71 -14.50
N PHE A 298 18.98 -0.28 -13.29
CA PHE A 298 20.33 -0.39 -12.72
C PHE A 298 21.48 0.10 -13.60
N GLN A 299 21.24 1.09 -14.46
CA GLN A 299 22.28 1.72 -15.28
C GLN A 299 23.10 2.73 -14.47
N TYR A 300 24.18 3.25 -15.06
CA TYR A 300 25.12 4.19 -14.44
C TYR A 300 26.02 3.58 -13.36
N GLU A 301 26.21 2.25 -13.27
CA GLU A 301 27.28 1.70 -12.40
C GLU A 301 28.66 2.27 -12.77
N ASN A 302 28.86 2.54 -14.07
CA ASN A 302 29.94 3.38 -14.59
C ASN A 302 29.34 4.63 -15.26
N ALA A 303 28.98 5.64 -14.47
CA ALA A 303 28.35 6.86 -14.97
C ALA A 303 29.18 7.62 -16.02
N ASP A 304 30.51 7.49 -16.01
CA ASP A 304 31.40 8.17 -16.96
C ASP A 304 31.15 7.73 -18.43
N GLU A 305 30.74 6.47 -18.65
CA GLU A 305 30.38 5.99 -20.00
C GLU A 305 29.18 6.73 -20.58
N TRP A 306 28.14 6.92 -19.76
CA TRP A 306 26.99 7.76 -20.11
C TRP A 306 27.42 9.20 -20.37
N TYR A 307 28.08 9.81 -19.40
CA TYR A 307 28.35 11.24 -19.45
C TYR A 307 29.33 11.64 -20.56
N LYS A 308 30.35 10.82 -20.87
CA LYS A 308 31.24 11.07 -22.03
C LYS A 308 30.46 11.14 -23.35
N ASN A 309 29.50 10.23 -23.52
CA ASN A 309 28.72 10.16 -24.75
C ASN A 309 27.64 11.26 -24.79
N LEU A 310 26.98 11.55 -23.67
CA LEU A 310 26.02 12.64 -23.56
C LEU A 310 26.67 14.01 -23.78
N ASP A 311 27.86 14.26 -23.22
CA ASP A 311 28.60 15.51 -23.41
C ASP A 311 28.91 15.73 -24.91
N LYS A 312 29.36 14.68 -25.61
CA LYS A 312 29.59 14.71 -27.06
C LYS A 312 28.30 14.90 -27.85
N LEU A 313 27.25 14.17 -27.51
CA LEU A 313 25.95 14.28 -28.17
C LEU A 313 25.41 15.71 -28.08
N ILE A 314 25.40 16.30 -26.88
CA ILE A 314 25.00 17.69 -26.63
C ILE A 314 25.81 18.67 -27.47
N LYS A 315 27.14 18.53 -27.45
CA LYS A 315 28.05 19.37 -28.24
C LYS A 315 27.74 19.30 -29.74
N TYR A 316 27.67 18.10 -30.31
CA TYR A 316 27.59 17.94 -31.77
C TYR A 316 26.18 18.16 -32.33
N VAL A 317 25.11 17.83 -31.59
CA VAL A 317 23.73 18.15 -32.00
C VAL A 317 23.52 19.67 -31.98
N ASN A 318 23.92 20.36 -30.90
CA ASN A 318 23.76 21.81 -30.83
C ASN A 318 24.63 22.55 -31.86
N ALA A 319 25.78 22.00 -32.25
CA ALA A 319 26.58 22.55 -33.34
C ALA A 319 25.84 22.57 -34.69
N GLN A 320 24.88 21.65 -34.94
CA GLN A 320 24.08 21.67 -36.16
C GLN A 320 23.11 22.85 -36.23
N GLN A 321 22.92 23.61 -35.15
CA GLN A 321 22.10 24.84 -35.17
C GLN A 321 22.67 25.88 -36.14
N THR A 322 24.00 25.93 -36.34
CA THR A 322 24.63 26.81 -37.35
C THR A 322 24.36 26.34 -38.77
N ASN A 323 24.02 25.06 -38.94
CA ASN A 323 23.66 24.44 -40.22
C ASN A 323 22.14 24.36 -40.42
N GLY A 324 21.36 25.08 -39.59
CA GLY A 324 19.91 25.21 -39.76
C GLY A 324 19.07 24.24 -38.93
N SER A 325 19.66 23.35 -38.11
CA SER A 325 18.89 22.51 -37.20
C SER A 325 18.10 23.37 -36.19
N ASP A 326 16.85 23.00 -35.95
CA ASP A 326 15.97 23.60 -34.95
C ASP A 326 16.02 22.87 -33.60
N VAL A 327 16.87 21.85 -33.45
CA VAL A 327 17.00 21.08 -32.20
C VAL A 327 18.02 21.73 -31.26
N ASN A 328 17.63 21.88 -29.99
CA ASN A 328 18.47 22.33 -28.89
C ASN A 328 18.38 21.33 -27.74
N ILE A 329 19.51 20.75 -27.34
CA ILE A 329 19.57 19.73 -26.29
C ILE A 329 20.46 20.16 -25.14
N PHE A 330 20.09 19.78 -23.92
CA PHE A 330 20.82 20.14 -22.70
C PHE A 330 20.45 19.19 -21.55
N TYR A 331 21.36 19.03 -20.58
CA TYR A 331 21.06 18.34 -19.34
C TYR A 331 19.93 19.04 -18.59
N SER A 332 18.99 18.26 -18.10
CA SER A 332 17.80 18.73 -17.40
C SER A 332 17.37 17.72 -16.34
N THR A 333 16.35 18.10 -15.58
CA THR A 333 15.58 17.22 -14.70
C THR A 333 14.10 17.24 -15.12
N PRO A 334 13.27 16.29 -14.66
CA PRO A 334 11.82 16.31 -14.87
C PRO A 334 11.15 17.56 -14.30
N THR A 335 11.62 18.07 -13.16
CA THR A 335 11.11 19.32 -12.57
C THR A 335 11.33 20.52 -13.51
N CYS A 336 12.48 20.58 -14.19
CA CYS A 336 12.74 21.64 -15.17
C CYS A 336 11.96 21.47 -16.47
N TYR A 337 11.72 20.24 -16.92
CA TYR A 337 10.80 19.99 -18.03
C TYR A 337 9.39 20.46 -17.69
N LEU A 338 8.85 20.06 -16.54
CA LEU A 338 7.54 20.49 -16.04
C LEU A 338 7.45 22.03 -15.96
N TYR A 339 8.50 22.69 -15.48
CA TYR A 339 8.54 24.14 -15.38
C TYR A 339 8.48 24.81 -16.77
N ALA A 340 9.18 24.26 -17.76
CA ALA A 340 9.10 24.74 -19.14
C ALA A 340 7.67 24.61 -19.72
N LEU A 341 7.00 23.47 -19.47
CA LEU A 341 5.59 23.28 -19.85
C LEU A 341 4.67 24.31 -19.19
N ASN A 342 4.91 24.65 -17.92
CA ASN A 342 4.15 25.69 -17.24
C ASN A 342 4.37 27.08 -17.88
N LYS A 343 5.61 27.39 -18.25
CA LYS A 343 5.97 28.66 -18.91
C LYS A 343 5.46 28.78 -20.34
N ALA A 344 5.20 27.66 -21.02
CA ALA A 344 4.51 27.65 -22.31
C ALA A 344 3.08 28.23 -22.22
N ASN A 345 2.50 28.35 -21.01
CA ASN A 345 1.21 29.02 -20.74
C ASN A 345 0.07 28.53 -21.64
N ARG A 346 0.02 27.21 -21.87
CA ARG A 346 -1.01 26.53 -22.64
C ARG A 346 -2.19 26.11 -21.78
N THR A 347 -3.29 25.78 -22.43
CA THR A 347 -4.41 25.05 -21.85
C THR A 347 -4.21 23.56 -22.04
N TRP A 348 -4.53 22.78 -21.01
CA TRP A 348 -4.31 21.34 -20.96
C TRP A 348 -5.63 20.59 -20.87
N ILE A 349 -5.70 19.42 -21.50
CA ILE A 349 -6.88 18.55 -21.38
C ILE A 349 -7.04 18.03 -19.94
N THR A 350 -8.24 17.62 -19.59
CA THR A 350 -8.52 17.04 -18.26
C THR A 350 -8.80 15.55 -18.31
N LYS A 351 -8.43 14.82 -17.25
CA LYS A 351 -8.75 13.39 -17.01
C LYS A 351 -9.30 13.22 -15.60
N THR A 352 -10.26 12.31 -15.39
CA THR A 352 -10.93 12.08 -14.09
C THR A 352 -11.04 10.61 -13.68
N ASP A 353 -10.81 9.66 -14.58
CA ASP A 353 -10.69 8.22 -14.30
C ASP A 353 -9.24 7.85 -13.95
N ASP A 354 -8.95 6.56 -13.77
CA ASP A 354 -7.59 6.05 -13.55
C ASP A 354 -6.99 5.41 -14.82
N PHE A 355 -5.81 4.79 -14.70
CA PHE A 355 -5.14 4.06 -15.77
C PHE A 355 -5.16 2.54 -15.51
N PHE A 356 -6.29 2.01 -15.01
CA PHE A 356 -6.47 0.58 -14.78
C PHE A 356 -7.62 -0.03 -15.60
N PRO A 357 -7.56 -1.35 -15.86
CA PRO A 357 -6.32 -2.13 -15.93
C PRO A 357 -5.49 -1.75 -17.16
N ILE A 358 -4.22 -2.16 -17.19
CA ILE A 358 -3.35 -2.03 -18.35
C ILE A 358 -3.17 -3.37 -19.07
N ALA A 359 -2.95 -3.31 -20.38
CA ALA A 359 -2.37 -4.39 -21.16
C ALA A 359 -1.18 -3.87 -21.96
N TRP A 360 -0.11 -4.67 -22.04
CA TRP A 360 1.07 -4.35 -22.85
C TRP A 360 0.88 -4.70 -24.33
N ASN A 361 0.00 -5.65 -24.64
CA ASN A 361 -0.44 -6.03 -25.98
C ASN A 361 -1.85 -6.66 -25.90
N GLU A 362 -2.35 -7.23 -27.01
CA GLU A 362 -3.71 -7.80 -27.12
C GLU A 362 -4.01 -8.88 -26.07
N HIS A 363 -3.01 -9.63 -25.61
CA HIS A 363 -3.19 -10.80 -24.74
C HIS A 363 -2.40 -10.71 -23.42
N GLY A 364 -1.68 -9.62 -23.20
CA GLY A 364 -0.82 -9.36 -22.04
C GLY A 364 -1.45 -8.40 -21.04
N SER A 365 -2.64 -8.74 -20.51
CA SER A 365 -3.30 -7.96 -19.46
C SER A 365 -2.64 -8.19 -18.10
N TRP A 366 -2.11 -7.13 -17.50
CA TRP A 366 -1.40 -7.18 -16.21
C TRP A 366 -2.39 -7.06 -15.05
N THR A 367 -3.28 -8.03 -14.93
CA THR A 367 -4.31 -8.08 -13.89
C THR A 367 -4.15 -9.27 -12.93
N GLY A 368 -3.13 -10.10 -13.15
CA GLY A 368 -2.78 -11.23 -12.28
C GLY A 368 -2.11 -10.78 -10.99
N TYR A 369 -1.25 -9.75 -11.04
CA TYR A 369 -0.53 -9.21 -9.88
C TYR A 369 -1.47 -8.62 -8.82
N PHE A 370 -2.71 -8.28 -9.20
CA PHE A 370 -3.74 -7.89 -8.23
C PHE A 370 -3.96 -8.95 -7.14
N THR A 371 -3.68 -10.23 -7.43
CA THR A 371 -3.82 -11.35 -6.47
C THR A 371 -2.52 -12.13 -6.22
N SER A 372 -1.50 -12.07 -7.09
CA SER A 372 -0.23 -12.81 -6.91
C SER A 372 0.36 -12.66 -5.50
N ARG A 373 0.91 -13.74 -4.92
CA ARG A 373 1.40 -13.78 -3.52
C ARG A 373 0.39 -13.26 -2.48
N PRO A 374 -0.84 -13.79 -2.42
CA PRO A 374 -1.89 -13.27 -1.54
C PRO A 374 -1.55 -13.44 -0.05
N ALA A 375 -0.62 -14.34 0.32
CA ALA A 375 -0.13 -14.44 1.69
C ALA A 375 0.73 -13.23 2.08
N LEU A 376 1.65 -12.80 1.21
CA LEU A 376 2.49 -11.61 1.44
C LEU A 376 1.65 -10.35 1.50
N LYS A 377 0.67 -10.17 0.60
CA LYS A 377 -0.29 -9.06 0.63
C LYS A 377 -1.03 -8.94 1.97
N ARG A 378 -1.39 -10.07 2.60
CA ARG A 378 -2.00 -10.04 3.94
C ARG A 378 -0.99 -9.73 5.03
N PHE A 379 0.22 -10.23 4.90
CA PHE A 379 1.27 -9.99 5.88
C PHE A 379 1.68 -8.51 5.90
N GLU A 380 1.70 -7.84 4.75
CA GLU A 380 1.84 -6.39 4.64
C GLU A 380 0.72 -5.66 5.41
N ARG A 381 -0.56 -6.00 5.19
CA ARG A 381 -1.69 -5.34 5.88
C ARG A 381 -1.64 -5.53 7.39
N HIS A 382 -1.27 -6.73 7.83
CA HIS A 382 -1.09 -7.05 9.24
C HIS A 382 0.08 -6.29 9.87
N SER A 383 1.19 -6.18 9.14
CA SER A 383 2.39 -5.44 9.57
C SER A 383 2.12 -3.93 9.66
N ASN A 384 1.34 -3.36 8.72
CA ASN A 384 0.90 -1.98 8.79
C ASN A 384 0.07 -1.71 10.06
N ASN A 385 -0.92 -2.57 10.37
CA ASN A 385 -1.72 -2.44 11.58
C ASN A 385 -0.84 -2.42 12.85
N ILE A 386 0.11 -3.35 12.96
CA ILE A 386 1.06 -3.40 14.07
C ILE A 386 1.89 -2.12 14.13
N LEU A 387 2.36 -1.59 12.99
CA LEU A 387 3.09 -0.32 12.93
C LEU A 387 2.25 0.84 13.49
N GLN A 388 0.99 0.98 13.08
CA GLN A 388 0.11 2.04 13.58
C GLN A 388 -0.15 1.90 15.08
N VAL A 389 -0.45 0.69 15.56
CA VAL A 389 -0.65 0.41 16.99
C VAL A 389 0.63 0.70 17.79
N THR A 390 1.79 0.36 17.26
CA THR A 390 3.08 0.61 17.92
C THR A 390 3.36 2.11 18.05
N ARG A 391 3.09 2.91 17.01
CA ARG A 391 3.19 4.38 17.08
C ARG A 391 2.25 4.97 18.11
N GLN A 392 0.99 4.52 18.12
CA GLN A 392 0.00 4.94 19.13
C GLN A 392 0.46 4.60 20.55
N LEU A 393 0.87 3.36 20.80
CA LEU A 393 1.35 2.92 22.12
C LEU A 393 2.60 3.68 22.54
N ASN A 394 3.56 3.88 21.64
CA ASN A 394 4.76 4.68 21.89
C ASN A 394 4.40 6.11 22.31
N ALA A 395 3.49 6.74 21.58
CA ALA A 395 3.05 8.10 21.82
C ALA A 395 2.25 8.23 23.12
N PHE A 396 1.20 7.42 23.33
CA PHE A 396 0.33 7.46 24.52
C PHE A 396 1.03 7.06 25.82
N SER A 397 2.07 6.24 25.75
CA SER A 397 2.91 5.92 26.92
C SER A 397 4.07 6.89 27.11
N ASN A 398 4.32 7.79 26.16
CA ASN A 398 5.44 8.74 26.15
C ASN A 398 6.79 8.03 26.43
N VAL A 399 7.06 6.92 25.74
CA VAL A 399 8.36 6.20 25.83
C VAL A 399 9.39 6.70 24.82
N THR A 400 8.95 7.34 23.73
CA THR A 400 9.80 8.03 22.75
C THR A 400 10.87 7.14 22.10
N LEU A 401 10.53 5.88 21.80
CA LEU A 401 11.44 4.86 21.27
C LEU A 401 11.38 4.74 19.74
N ARG A 402 11.56 5.85 19.01
CA ARG A 402 11.48 5.85 17.53
C ARG A 402 12.46 4.87 16.87
N HIS A 403 13.62 4.63 17.46
CA HIS A 403 14.59 3.66 16.96
C HIS A 403 14.06 2.21 16.93
N GLY A 404 13.13 1.85 17.82
CA GLY A 404 12.47 0.52 17.81
C GLY A 404 11.32 0.44 16.80
N ILE A 405 10.82 1.57 16.31
CA ILE A 405 9.75 1.68 15.30
C ILE A 405 10.34 1.70 13.89
N PHE A 406 11.54 2.26 13.73
CA PHE A 406 12.21 2.43 12.45
C PHE A 406 12.35 1.12 11.64
N PRO A 407 12.78 -0.04 12.21
CA PRO A 407 12.92 -1.27 11.43
C PRO A 407 11.63 -1.72 10.74
N LEU A 408 10.47 -1.60 11.43
CA LEU A 408 9.18 -1.91 10.82
C LEU A 408 8.75 -0.84 9.82
N SER A 409 9.06 0.44 10.07
CA SER A 409 8.76 1.52 9.12
C SER A 409 9.56 1.35 7.82
N GLU A 410 10.83 0.98 7.92
CA GLU A 410 11.70 0.64 6.80
C GLU A 410 11.17 -0.57 6.03
N ALA A 411 10.89 -1.68 6.72
CA ALA A 411 10.37 -2.89 6.09
C ALA A 411 9.02 -2.64 5.39
N MET A 412 8.15 -1.84 6.00
CA MET A 412 6.88 -1.44 5.38
C MET A 412 7.10 -0.54 4.15
N GLY A 413 8.07 0.37 4.18
CA GLY A 413 8.42 1.21 3.03
C GLY A 413 8.99 0.42 1.86
N ILE A 414 9.81 -0.61 2.14
CA ILE A 414 10.29 -1.58 1.15
C ILE A 414 9.10 -2.39 0.59
N ALA A 415 8.21 -2.89 1.46
CA ALA A 415 7.08 -3.71 1.05
C ALA A 415 6.07 -2.99 0.14
N GLN A 416 6.11 -1.66 0.04
CA GLN A 416 5.27 -0.93 -0.91
C GLN A 416 5.79 -0.93 -2.35
N HIS A 417 7.07 -1.29 -2.56
CA HIS A 417 7.70 -1.33 -3.89
C HIS A 417 6.86 -2.14 -4.88
N HIS A 418 6.92 -1.75 -6.15
CA HIS A 418 6.06 -2.30 -7.18
C HIS A 418 6.38 -3.75 -7.59
N ASP A 419 7.41 -4.39 -7.03
CA ASP A 419 7.59 -5.86 -7.08
C ASP A 419 7.41 -6.57 -5.73
N ALA A 420 7.18 -5.83 -4.65
CA ALA A 420 6.97 -6.41 -3.32
C ALA A 420 5.51 -6.79 -3.09
N VAL A 421 4.66 -5.83 -2.72
CA VAL A 421 3.24 -6.11 -2.44
C VAL A 421 2.47 -6.56 -3.68
N SER A 422 2.94 -6.23 -4.89
CA SER A 422 2.40 -6.73 -6.17
C SER A 422 2.59 -8.24 -6.34
N GLY A 423 3.62 -8.82 -5.72
CA GLY A 423 3.94 -10.24 -5.82
C GLY A 423 4.57 -10.61 -7.16
N THR A 424 5.42 -9.75 -7.72
CA THR A 424 6.07 -9.92 -9.03
C THR A 424 7.59 -10.10 -8.97
N GLU A 425 8.12 -10.28 -7.76
CA GLU A 425 9.50 -10.65 -7.45
C GLU A 425 9.76 -12.16 -7.55
N LYS A 426 11.04 -12.55 -7.57
CA LYS A 426 11.47 -13.96 -7.44
C LYS A 426 11.16 -14.51 -6.05
N GLN A 427 10.97 -15.83 -5.93
CA GLN A 427 10.57 -16.43 -4.64
C GLN A 427 11.49 -16.10 -3.47
N HIS A 428 12.81 -16.12 -3.68
CA HIS A 428 13.76 -15.82 -2.61
C HIS A 428 13.75 -14.35 -2.15
N VAL A 429 13.23 -13.45 -3.00
CA VAL A 429 13.03 -12.03 -2.66
C VAL A 429 11.74 -11.87 -1.87
N ALA A 430 10.67 -12.59 -2.23
CA ALA A 430 9.45 -12.68 -1.43
C ALA A 430 9.74 -13.17 0.01
N ASP A 431 10.64 -14.15 0.14
CA ASP A 431 11.11 -14.67 1.43
C ASP A 431 11.89 -13.60 2.23
N ASP A 432 12.72 -12.78 1.56
CA ASP A 432 13.43 -11.64 2.17
C ASP A 432 12.46 -10.56 2.65
N TYR A 433 11.44 -10.21 1.86
CA TYR A 433 10.39 -9.27 2.30
C TYR A 433 9.64 -9.77 3.53
N ALA A 434 9.22 -11.04 3.53
CA ALA A 434 8.57 -11.65 4.69
C ALA A 434 9.51 -11.65 5.92
N GLN A 435 10.80 -11.94 5.72
CA GLN A 435 11.78 -11.91 6.80
C GLN A 435 11.94 -10.49 7.39
N ARG A 436 12.05 -9.45 6.55
CA ARG A 436 12.15 -8.05 7.01
C ARG A 436 10.93 -7.61 7.79
N LEU A 437 9.73 -7.94 7.31
CA LEU A 437 8.48 -7.64 8.02
C LEU A 437 8.43 -8.34 9.39
N ALA A 438 8.81 -9.61 9.46
CA ALA A 438 8.87 -10.36 10.72
C ALA A 438 9.87 -9.74 11.72
N GLN A 439 11.08 -9.40 11.28
CA GLN A 439 12.10 -8.73 12.11
C GLN A 439 11.66 -7.33 12.56
N GLY A 440 10.96 -6.60 11.70
CA GLY A 440 10.35 -5.32 12.04
C GLY A 440 9.30 -5.45 13.14
N ILE A 441 8.44 -6.47 13.05
CA ILE A 441 7.44 -6.77 14.09
C ILE A 441 8.10 -7.12 15.42
N ASP A 442 9.19 -7.89 15.41
CA ASP A 442 9.94 -8.20 16.64
C ASP A 442 10.52 -6.94 17.30
N SER A 443 11.03 -6.00 16.49
CA SER A 443 11.50 -4.69 16.96
C SER A 443 10.35 -3.84 17.52
N ALA A 444 9.19 -3.85 16.87
CA ALA A 444 7.99 -3.16 17.33
C ALA A 444 7.46 -3.75 18.64
N LEU A 445 7.57 -5.07 18.84
CA LEU A 445 7.16 -5.75 20.08
C LEU A 445 7.96 -5.27 21.30
N TYR A 446 9.23 -4.92 21.12
CA TYR A 446 10.01 -4.27 22.18
C TYR A 446 9.38 -2.94 22.61
N VAL A 447 9.03 -2.08 21.66
CA VAL A 447 8.38 -0.78 21.92
C VAL A 447 7.01 -0.97 22.59
N ILE A 448 6.22 -1.93 22.12
CA ILE A 448 4.93 -2.31 22.72
C ILE A 448 5.11 -2.72 24.18
N ASN A 449 6.13 -3.52 24.50
CA ASN A 449 6.43 -3.93 25.88
C ASN A 449 6.83 -2.75 26.77
N GLU A 450 7.68 -1.84 26.29
CA GLU A 450 8.04 -0.63 27.05
C GLU A 450 6.84 0.28 27.28
N ALA A 451 5.94 0.41 26.30
CA ALA A 451 4.70 1.15 26.45
C ALA A 451 3.79 0.52 27.52
N TYR A 452 3.60 -0.80 27.48
CA TYR A 452 2.77 -1.51 28.46
C TYR A 452 3.36 -1.49 29.88
N LYS A 453 4.68 -1.45 30.06
CA LYS A 453 5.29 -1.23 31.38
C LYS A 453 4.76 0.03 32.04
N LYS A 454 4.53 1.11 31.28
CA LYS A 454 3.95 2.35 31.81
C LYS A 454 2.43 2.29 31.92
N LEU A 455 1.75 1.77 30.90
CA LEU A 455 0.28 1.83 30.83
C LEU A 455 -0.43 0.82 31.75
N LEU A 456 0.16 -0.36 31.96
CA LEU A 456 -0.37 -1.40 32.86
C LEU A 456 0.04 -1.19 34.33
N SER A 457 1.10 -0.45 34.62
CA SER A 457 1.49 -0.19 36.00
C SER A 457 0.50 0.75 36.70
N LYS A 458 0.06 0.39 37.91
CA LYS A 458 -0.79 1.28 38.72
C LYS A 458 0.05 2.37 39.41
N ASN A 459 1.17 1.97 40.03
CA ASN A 459 1.99 2.83 40.87
C ASN A 459 3.49 2.54 40.62
N THR A 460 4.40 3.41 41.09
CA THR A 460 5.86 3.20 41.00
C THR A 460 6.39 2.01 41.82
N GLN A 461 5.56 1.43 42.69
CA GLN A 461 5.86 0.24 43.51
C GLN A 461 5.27 -1.05 42.92
N SER A 462 4.63 -1.01 41.74
CA SER A 462 4.09 -2.20 41.07
C SER A 462 5.21 -3.20 40.76
N LEU A 463 4.88 -4.51 40.86
CA LEU A 463 5.75 -5.59 40.37
C LEU A 463 6.09 -5.40 38.88
N PRO A 464 7.17 -6.02 38.37
CA PRO A 464 7.51 -5.95 36.95
C PRO A 464 6.36 -6.46 36.08
N VAL A 465 5.86 -5.60 35.18
CA VAL A 465 4.80 -5.94 34.23
C VAL A 465 5.21 -7.18 33.42
N PRO A 466 4.34 -8.22 33.33
CA PRO A 466 4.63 -9.42 32.54
C PRO A 466 4.90 -9.07 31.08
N THR A 467 5.92 -9.70 30.50
CA THR A 467 6.26 -9.55 29.08
C THR A 467 5.08 -9.96 28.20
N GLN A 468 4.73 -9.10 27.25
CA GLN A 468 3.70 -9.30 26.25
C GLN A 468 4.29 -9.98 25.01
N TYR A 469 3.53 -10.92 24.45
CA TYR A 469 3.86 -11.71 23.26
C TYR A 469 2.74 -11.59 22.23
N LEU A 470 3.11 -11.69 20.95
CA LEU A 470 2.17 -11.78 19.83
C LEU A 470 2.02 -13.23 19.39
N CYS A 471 0.79 -13.66 19.12
CA CYS A 471 0.52 -14.94 18.48
C CYS A 471 0.27 -14.76 16.99
N GLN A 472 1.36 -14.77 16.21
CA GLN A 472 1.34 -14.54 14.76
C GLN A 472 0.57 -15.62 13.99
N PHE A 473 0.47 -16.82 14.54
CA PHE A 473 -0.28 -17.95 13.95
C PHE A 473 -1.73 -18.08 14.47
N SER A 474 -2.27 -17.01 15.07
CA SER A 474 -3.67 -17.00 15.52
C SER A 474 -4.67 -17.22 14.37
N ASN A 475 -4.29 -16.88 13.14
CA ASN A 475 -5.10 -17.16 11.94
C ASN A 475 -5.21 -18.65 11.61
N ILE A 476 -4.35 -19.53 12.13
CA ILE A 476 -4.47 -21.00 11.98
C ILE A 476 -4.85 -21.66 13.30
N SER A 477 -5.44 -20.88 14.21
CA SER A 477 -5.86 -21.31 15.55
C SER A 477 -4.68 -21.93 16.32
N GLU A 478 -3.52 -21.26 16.28
CA GLU A 478 -2.28 -21.64 16.97
C GLU A 478 -1.73 -20.46 17.79
N CYS A 479 -1.40 -20.72 19.04
CA CYS A 479 -0.81 -19.72 19.94
C CYS A 479 0.05 -20.43 20.99
N LEU A 480 1.23 -20.90 20.57
CA LEU A 480 2.12 -21.74 21.39
C LEU A 480 2.50 -21.11 22.74
N THR A 481 2.47 -19.77 22.84
CA THR A 481 2.72 -19.05 24.09
C THR A 481 1.76 -19.44 25.23
N ILE A 482 0.48 -19.68 24.93
CA ILE A 482 -0.56 -19.96 25.94
C ILE A 482 -0.98 -21.43 25.99
N GLU A 483 -0.64 -22.22 24.97
CA GLU A 483 -1.01 -23.63 24.92
C GLU A 483 -0.37 -24.39 26.08
N GLY A 484 -1.19 -25.12 26.85
CA GLY A 484 -0.75 -25.86 28.04
C GLY A 484 -0.60 -25.06 29.32
N GLN A 485 -0.69 -23.73 29.30
CA GLN A 485 -0.53 -22.88 30.49
C GLN A 485 -1.72 -22.99 31.45
N ASP A 486 -1.50 -22.85 32.76
CA ASP A 486 -2.60 -22.83 33.75
C ASP A 486 -3.19 -21.43 33.95
N ASN A 487 -2.40 -20.40 33.68
CA ASN A 487 -2.86 -19.02 33.72
C ASN A 487 -2.13 -18.17 32.68
N PHE A 488 -2.87 -17.22 32.10
CA PHE A 488 -2.33 -16.22 31.18
C PHE A 488 -3.25 -15.00 31.15
N THR A 489 -2.77 -13.91 30.57
CA THR A 489 -3.59 -12.72 30.30
C THR A 489 -3.65 -12.43 28.81
N LEU A 490 -4.79 -11.90 28.36
CA LEU A 490 -4.98 -11.35 27.02
C LEU A 490 -5.26 -9.85 27.15
N THR A 491 -4.37 -9.01 26.62
CA THR A 491 -4.55 -7.57 26.50
C THR A 491 -4.90 -7.24 25.06
N ILE A 492 -6.03 -6.55 24.86
CA ILE A 492 -6.54 -6.19 23.53
C ILE A 492 -6.53 -4.67 23.40
N TRP A 493 -5.72 -4.14 22.48
CA TRP A 493 -5.66 -2.72 22.15
C TRP A 493 -6.57 -2.41 20.96
N ASN A 494 -7.48 -1.45 21.11
CA ASN A 494 -8.31 -0.93 20.02
C ASN A 494 -7.68 0.37 19.47
N PRO A 495 -7.16 0.35 18.24
CA PRO A 495 -6.50 1.52 17.64
C PRO A 495 -7.47 2.53 17.02
N THR A 496 -8.78 2.30 17.13
CA THR A 496 -9.83 3.17 16.58
C THR A 496 -10.38 4.12 17.65
N ILE A 497 -11.02 5.20 17.19
CA ILE A 497 -11.64 6.23 18.04
C ILE A 497 -13.03 5.82 18.57
N GLN A 498 -13.56 4.68 18.14
CA GLN A 498 -14.88 4.18 18.52
C GLN A 498 -14.73 3.00 19.48
N LEU A 499 -15.70 2.85 20.40
CA LEU A 499 -15.83 1.62 21.17
C LEU A 499 -16.08 0.46 20.20
N ILE A 500 -15.34 -0.63 20.37
CA ILE A 500 -15.55 -1.86 19.61
C ILE A 500 -16.14 -2.90 20.55
N GLU A 501 -17.31 -3.43 20.19
CA GLU A 501 -17.83 -4.68 20.75
C GLU A 501 -17.36 -5.81 19.83
N ASP A 502 -16.53 -6.71 20.35
CA ASP A 502 -15.95 -7.81 19.57
C ASP A 502 -16.21 -9.17 20.22
N ILE A 503 -16.15 -10.23 19.41
CA ILE A 503 -16.15 -11.62 19.88
C ILE A 503 -14.76 -12.18 19.68
N VAL A 504 -14.09 -12.41 20.81
CA VAL A 504 -12.71 -12.85 20.83
C VAL A 504 -12.66 -14.36 20.75
N ARG A 505 -11.96 -14.89 19.74
CA ARG A 505 -11.57 -16.31 19.62
C ARG A 505 -10.16 -16.52 20.14
N VAL A 506 -9.96 -17.50 21.02
CA VAL A 506 -8.65 -17.91 21.56
C VAL A 506 -8.49 -19.42 21.42
N PRO A 507 -7.44 -19.94 20.74
CA PRO A 507 -7.18 -21.38 20.70
C PRO A 507 -6.75 -21.87 22.09
N VAL A 508 -7.36 -22.96 22.56
CA VAL A 508 -7.16 -23.47 23.91
C VAL A 508 -6.97 -25.00 23.95
N THR A 509 -6.13 -25.45 24.88
CA THR A 509 -5.89 -26.88 25.18
C THR A 509 -6.56 -27.33 26.48
N LYS A 510 -7.05 -26.38 27.27
CA LYS A 510 -7.72 -26.55 28.56
C LYS A 510 -8.99 -25.70 28.56
N ASN A 511 -9.88 -25.95 29.51
CA ASN A 511 -10.98 -25.04 29.77
C ASN A 511 -10.53 -23.93 30.74
N TYR A 512 -11.04 -22.71 30.59
CA TYR A 512 -10.62 -21.56 31.39
C TYR A 512 -11.81 -20.81 31.98
N THR A 513 -11.62 -20.23 33.17
CA THR A 513 -12.42 -19.14 33.71
C THR A 513 -11.80 -17.83 33.24
N ILE A 514 -12.61 -16.90 32.73
CA ILE A 514 -12.13 -15.59 32.32
C ILE A 514 -12.63 -14.55 33.30
N HIS A 515 -11.70 -13.82 33.91
CA HIS A 515 -12.00 -12.63 34.70
C HIS A 515 -11.91 -11.39 33.81
N SER A 516 -12.97 -10.59 33.83
CA SER A 516 -13.01 -9.28 33.19
C SER A 516 -12.09 -8.27 33.91
N PRO A 517 -11.87 -7.08 33.32
CA PRO A 517 -11.22 -5.97 34.02
C PRO A 517 -11.90 -5.56 35.33
N THR A 518 -13.21 -5.82 35.49
CA THR A 518 -13.98 -5.53 36.72
C THR A 518 -13.99 -6.69 37.72
N GLY A 519 -13.43 -7.85 37.34
CA GLY A 519 -13.37 -9.07 38.16
C GLY A 519 -14.59 -9.99 38.03
N GLU A 520 -15.55 -9.62 37.19
CA GLU A 520 -16.67 -10.47 36.84
C GLU A 520 -16.22 -11.65 36.00
N ILE A 521 -16.83 -12.81 36.22
CA ILE A 521 -16.58 -14.00 35.40
C ILE A 521 -17.39 -13.87 34.11
N ILE A 522 -16.69 -13.94 32.98
CA ILE A 522 -17.31 -13.85 31.65
C ILE A 522 -17.80 -15.24 31.22
N ALA A 523 -19.01 -15.31 30.69
CA ALA A 523 -19.53 -16.53 30.08
C ALA A 523 -18.75 -16.85 28.79
N THR A 524 -18.46 -18.13 28.58
CA THR A 524 -17.60 -18.58 27.48
C THR A 524 -18.25 -19.70 26.71
N THR A 525 -18.01 -19.75 25.41
CA THR A 525 -18.40 -20.88 24.56
C THR A 525 -17.18 -21.56 23.97
N LEU A 526 -17.16 -22.89 23.99
CA LEU A 526 -16.13 -23.69 23.32
C LEU A 526 -16.65 -24.20 21.99
N ILE A 527 -15.93 -23.91 20.90
CA ILE A 527 -16.20 -24.46 19.57
C ILE A 527 -15.01 -25.32 19.11
N PRO A 528 -15.25 -26.49 18.48
CA PRO A 528 -14.17 -27.31 17.95
C PRO A 528 -13.50 -26.62 16.76
N ILE A 529 -12.17 -26.70 16.67
CA ILE A 529 -11.42 -26.20 15.52
C ILE A 529 -11.75 -27.06 14.29
N SER A 530 -12.10 -26.40 13.19
CA SER A 530 -12.53 -27.06 11.95
C SER A 530 -11.44 -27.98 11.39
N SER A 531 -11.85 -29.09 10.75
CA SER A 531 -10.88 -30.01 10.14
C SER A 531 -10.00 -29.35 9.08
N PRO A 532 -10.48 -28.44 8.21
CA PRO A 532 -9.59 -27.73 7.28
C PRO A 532 -8.50 -26.94 8.01
N THR A 533 -8.83 -26.24 9.11
CA THR A 533 -7.83 -25.48 9.90
C THR A 533 -6.79 -26.40 10.55
N ARG A 534 -7.22 -27.52 11.15
CA ARG A 534 -6.29 -28.49 11.77
C ARG A 534 -5.35 -29.15 10.77
N ASN A 535 -5.76 -29.21 9.50
CA ASN A 535 -4.99 -29.85 8.43
C ASN A 535 -4.09 -28.88 7.65
N ILE A 536 -4.05 -27.59 8.02
CA ILE A 536 -3.16 -26.63 7.35
C ILE A 536 -1.69 -27.08 7.53
N PRO A 537 -0.91 -27.25 6.45
CA PRO A 537 0.49 -27.61 6.54
C PRO A 537 1.29 -26.62 7.40
N GLY A 538 2.16 -27.15 8.26
CA GLY A 538 2.98 -26.35 9.17
C GLY A 538 2.32 -26.01 10.51
N ARG A 539 1.02 -26.24 10.68
CA ARG A 539 0.37 -26.10 11.99
C ARG A 539 0.91 -27.16 12.96
N THR A 540 1.42 -26.73 14.11
CA THR A 540 2.00 -27.60 15.16
C THR A 540 1.21 -27.59 16.47
N SER A 541 0.19 -26.72 16.56
CA SER A 541 -0.67 -26.56 17.73
C SER A 541 -1.40 -27.82 18.17
N SER A 542 -1.45 -28.00 19.49
CA SER A 542 -2.21 -29.05 20.19
C SER A 542 -3.63 -28.63 20.55
N ALA A 543 -4.01 -27.38 20.30
CA ALA A 543 -5.36 -26.89 20.55
C ALA A 543 -6.38 -27.62 19.67
N GLU A 544 -7.47 -28.07 20.28
CA GLU A 544 -8.61 -28.72 19.61
C GLU A 544 -9.86 -27.84 19.57
N TYR A 545 -9.90 -26.79 20.40
CA TYR A 545 -11.03 -25.90 20.58
C TYR A 545 -10.60 -24.44 20.53
N GLU A 546 -11.51 -23.58 20.08
CA GLU A 546 -11.45 -22.14 20.31
C GLU A 546 -12.45 -21.76 21.40
N LEU A 547 -12.00 -20.95 22.35
CA LEU A 547 -12.83 -20.33 23.36
C LEU A 547 -13.29 -18.95 22.85
N LEU A 548 -14.59 -18.73 22.89
CA LEU A 548 -15.26 -17.51 22.48
C LEU A 548 -15.84 -16.77 23.68
N PHE A 549 -15.67 -15.45 23.69
CA PHE A 549 -16.37 -14.55 24.62
C PHE A 549 -16.54 -13.17 23.99
N ARG A 550 -17.64 -12.50 24.35
CA ARG A 550 -17.91 -11.12 23.93
C ARG A 550 -17.19 -10.14 24.85
N THR A 551 -16.67 -9.05 24.29
CA THR A 551 -16.18 -7.99 25.12
C THR A 551 -16.14 -6.59 24.47
N PRO A 552 -16.46 -5.52 25.24
CA PRO A 552 -16.15 -4.15 24.83
C PRO A 552 -14.65 -3.90 24.89
N ILE A 553 -14.12 -3.11 23.95
CA ILE A 553 -12.73 -2.67 23.92
C ILE A 553 -12.73 -1.14 23.76
N GLN A 554 -12.13 -0.46 24.75
CA GLN A 554 -12.14 1.00 24.85
C GLN A 554 -11.45 1.66 23.65
N PRO A 555 -11.98 2.79 23.13
CA PRO A 555 -11.35 3.49 22.00
C PRO A 555 -9.96 4.01 22.38
N LEU A 556 -9.00 3.94 21.45
CA LEU A 556 -7.59 4.32 21.66
C LEU A 556 -7.07 3.84 23.03
N GLY A 557 -7.27 2.56 23.30
CA GLY A 557 -7.15 2.00 24.64
C GLY A 557 -7.16 0.49 24.64
N PHE A 558 -7.07 -0.10 25.84
CA PHE A 558 -7.08 -1.54 26.02
C PHE A 558 -7.93 -2.02 27.18
N ASN A 559 -8.28 -3.31 27.11
CA ASN A 559 -8.76 -4.10 28.22
C ASN A 559 -7.91 -5.38 28.35
N THR A 560 -7.68 -5.83 29.60
CA THR A 560 -6.93 -7.04 29.92
C THR A 560 -7.81 -8.06 30.64
N TYR A 561 -7.88 -9.26 30.06
CA TYR A 561 -8.65 -10.41 30.55
C TYR A 561 -7.70 -11.45 31.13
N TYR A 562 -8.06 -11.99 32.29
CA TYR A 562 -7.23 -12.98 32.98
C TYR A 562 -7.87 -14.37 32.84
N PHE A 563 -7.10 -15.34 32.36
CA PHE A 563 -7.51 -16.72 32.14
C PHE A 563 -6.94 -17.61 33.24
N GLU A 564 -7.80 -18.43 33.85
CA GLU A 564 -7.43 -19.41 34.87
C GLU A 564 -7.97 -20.80 34.50
N ALA A 565 -7.09 -21.80 34.41
CA ALA A 565 -7.46 -23.14 33.99
C ALA A 565 -8.43 -23.79 35.00
N LYS A 566 -9.47 -24.43 34.47
CA LYS A 566 -10.46 -25.16 35.25
C LYS A 566 -10.05 -26.62 35.40
N THR A 567 -10.30 -27.19 36.58
CA THR A 567 -10.22 -28.64 36.82
C THR A 567 -11.48 -29.39 36.39
N HIS A 568 -12.64 -28.72 36.33
CA HIS A 568 -13.94 -29.29 35.91
C HIS A 568 -14.77 -28.29 35.08
N MET A 569 -15.68 -28.76 34.24
CA MET A 569 -16.62 -27.87 33.53
C MET A 569 -17.61 -27.22 34.51
N THR A 570 -17.75 -25.91 34.43
CA THR A 570 -18.72 -25.12 35.22
C THR A 570 -19.94 -24.74 34.37
N LYS A 571 -21.00 -24.23 35.03
CA LYS A 571 -22.21 -23.74 34.34
C LYS A 571 -21.91 -22.57 33.37
N GLU A 572 -20.80 -21.85 33.53
CA GLU A 572 -20.45 -20.72 32.66
C GLU A 572 -19.80 -21.12 31.33
N THR A 573 -19.35 -22.38 31.17
CA THR A 573 -18.83 -22.88 29.88
C THR A 573 -19.95 -23.56 29.11
N LYS A 574 -20.32 -22.97 27.97
CA LYS A 574 -21.34 -23.50 27.06
C LYS A 574 -20.69 -24.29 25.92
N LEU A 575 -21.41 -25.30 25.45
CA LEU A 575 -21.14 -26.00 24.20
C LEU A 575 -22.12 -25.52 23.12
N PRO A 576 -21.88 -25.80 21.84
CA PRO A 576 -22.81 -25.46 20.79
C PRO A 576 -24.21 -25.99 21.09
N THR A 577 -25.22 -25.12 20.99
CA THR A 577 -26.61 -25.46 21.32
C THR A 577 -27.22 -26.41 20.30
N ARG A 578 -26.76 -26.31 19.04
CA ARG A 578 -27.18 -27.16 17.94
C ARG A 578 -26.04 -27.30 16.92
N VAL A 579 -25.91 -28.49 16.34
CA VAL A 579 -25.05 -28.74 15.18
C VAL A 579 -25.86 -29.53 14.16
N THR A 580 -25.90 -29.06 12.91
CA THR A 580 -26.58 -29.75 11.79
C THR A 580 -25.57 -30.07 10.70
N LYS A 581 -25.71 -31.24 10.07
CA LYS A 581 -24.83 -31.70 8.99
C LYS A 581 -25.65 -32.02 7.75
N ASN A 582 -25.20 -31.56 6.58
CA ASN A 582 -25.80 -31.82 5.27
C ASN A 582 -27.31 -31.56 5.24
N GLN A 583 -27.73 -30.46 5.85
CA GLN A 583 -29.12 -29.99 5.91
C GLN A 583 -29.12 -28.49 5.65
N ALA A 584 -30.20 -28.00 5.03
CA ALA A 584 -30.44 -26.56 4.92
C ALA A 584 -30.43 -25.91 6.30
N CYS A 585 -29.86 -24.71 6.39
CA CYS A 585 -29.63 -24.06 7.66
C CYS A 585 -29.81 -22.55 7.56
N ILE A 586 -30.22 -21.93 8.67
CA ILE A 586 -30.56 -20.50 8.73
C ILE A 586 -29.72 -19.89 9.84
N LEU A 587 -28.77 -19.03 9.47
CA LEU A 587 -28.02 -18.25 10.44
C LEU A 587 -28.78 -16.94 10.66
N GLN A 588 -29.06 -16.56 11.91
CA GLN A 588 -29.80 -15.33 12.19
C GLN A 588 -29.42 -14.68 13.53
N ASN A 589 -29.38 -13.35 13.53
CA ASN A 589 -29.33 -12.52 14.73
C ASN A 589 -30.42 -11.44 14.62
N GLN A 590 -30.37 -10.39 15.45
CA GLN A 590 -31.34 -9.27 15.36
C GLN A 590 -31.20 -8.45 14.05
N HIS A 591 -29.97 -8.37 13.56
CA HIS A 591 -29.44 -7.81 12.30
C HIS A 591 -29.98 -8.39 11.00
N LEU A 592 -29.65 -9.67 10.86
CA LEU A 592 -29.48 -10.34 9.60
C LEU A 592 -30.05 -11.74 9.71
N ARG A 593 -30.47 -12.26 8.56
CA ARG A 593 -30.83 -13.66 8.38
C ARG A 593 -30.27 -14.16 7.06
N ILE A 594 -29.54 -15.28 7.13
CA ILE A 594 -28.83 -15.92 6.01
C ILE A 594 -29.46 -17.28 5.80
N GLU A 595 -29.89 -17.58 4.58
CA GLU A 595 -30.50 -18.86 4.24
C GLU A 595 -29.59 -19.66 3.31
N LEU A 596 -29.21 -20.87 3.74
CA LEU A 596 -28.33 -21.79 3.03
C LEU A 596 -29.07 -23.12 2.77
N ASP A 597 -28.89 -23.68 1.57
CA ASP A 597 -29.42 -25.01 1.23
C ASP A 597 -28.57 -26.16 1.81
N GLU A 598 -29.00 -27.41 1.60
CA GLU A 598 -28.30 -28.62 2.07
C GLU A 598 -26.93 -28.86 1.41
N LYS A 599 -26.60 -28.11 0.35
CA LYS A 599 -25.30 -28.11 -0.33
C LYS A 599 -24.43 -26.91 0.05
N GLY A 600 -24.94 -26.03 0.92
CA GLY A 600 -24.28 -24.80 1.32
C GLY A 600 -24.28 -23.71 0.26
N ASN A 601 -25.21 -23.73 -0.69
CA ASN A 601 -25.43 -22.58 -1.55
C ASN A 601 -26.18 -21.50 -0.77
N LEU A 602 -25.70 -20.27 -0.87
CA LEU A 602 -26.39 -19.10 -0.35
C LEU A 602 -27.62 -18.81 -1.21
N ASN A 603 -28.82 -18.87 -0.62
CA ASN A 603 -30.08 -18.62 -1.32
C ASN A 603 -30.53 -17.17 -1.17
N LYS A 604 -30.42 -16.62 0.05
CA LYS A 604 -30.91 -15.28 0.36
C LYS A 604 -30.24 -14.72 1.61
N ILE A 605 -30.02 -13.41 1.60
CA ILE A 605 -29.72 -12.64 2.80
C ILE A 605 -30.81 -11.61 3.02
N VAL A 606 -31.31 -11.54 4.25
CA VAL A 606 -32.31 -10.59 4.71
C VAL A 606 -31.68 -9.64 5.72
N ASN A 607 -31.70 -8.35 5.43
CA ASN A 607 -31.44 -7.27 6.36
C ASN A 607 -32.74 -6.91 7.09
N ARG A 608 -32.77 -7.23 8.39
CA ARG A 608 -33.97 -7.11 9.24
C ARG A 608 -34.18 -5.68 9.74
N ASP A 609 -33.12 -4.89 9.88
CA ASP A 609 -33.19 -3.47 10.26
C ASP A 609 -33.95 -2.65 9.21
N ARG A 610 -33.86 -3.05 7.94
CA ARG A 610 -34.43 -2.32 6.79
C ARG A 610 -35.61 -3.04 6.13
N ASN A 611 -35.99 -4.23 6.60
CA ASN A 611 -36.94 -5.11 5.93
C ASN A 611 -36.61 -5.30 4.44
N PHE A 612 -35.34 -5.62 4.19
CA PHE A 612 -34.71 -5.64 2.88
C PHE A 612 -34.08 -7.00 2.62
N GLU A 613 -34.06 -7.48 1.38
CA GLU A 613 -33.46 -8.77 1.05
C GLU A 613 -32.83 -8.80 -0.34
N ILE A 614 -31.78 -9.62 -0.48
CA ILE A 614 -31.14 -9.92 -1.76
C ILE A 614 -31.11 -11.44 -1.94
N PRO A 615 -31.77 -11.99 -2.98
CA PRO A 615 -31.64 -13.38 -3.35
C PRO A 615 -30.32 -13.61 -4.11
N PHE A 616 -29.74 -14.79 -3.88
CA PHE A 616 -28.51 -15.26 -4.50
C PHE A 616 -28.84 -16.42 -5.43
N SER A 617 -28.29 -16.39 -6.64
CA SER A 617 -28.44 -17.44 -7.65
C SER A 617 -27.28 -18.44 -7.61
N ALA A 618 -26.11 -18.01 -7.14
CA ALA A 618 -24.95 -18.86 -6.93
C ALA A 618 -23.94 -18.22 -5.96
N HIS A 619 -23.22 -19.06 -5.24
CA HIS A 619 -22.14 -18.66 -4.32
C HIS A 619 -21.09 -19.77 -4.20
N GLY A 620 -19.82 -19.37 -4.12
CA GLY A 620 -18.73 -20.24 -3.69
C GLY A 620 -17.45 -20.11 -4.50
N LEU A 621 -16.58 -21.11 -4.32
CA LEU A 621 -15.26 -21.17 -4.97
C LEU A 621 -15.33 -21.78 -6.38
N TYR A 622 -14.75 -21.06 -7.33
CA TYR A 622 -14.55 -21.46 -8.72
C TYR A 622 -13.09 -21.25 -9.12
N TRP A 623 -12.71 -21.68 -10.31
CA TRP A 623 -11.38 -21.41 -10.86
C TRP A 623 -11.38 -21.20 -12.36
N TYR A 624 -10.43 -20.39 -12.82
CA TYR A 624 -10.02 -20.26 -14.21
C TYR A 624 -8.80 -21.13 -14.48
N THR A 625 -8.77 -21.75 -15.66
CA THR A 625 -7.58 -22.42 -16.18
C THR A 625 -6.58 -21.38 -16.67
N SER A 626 -5.36 -21.40 -16.16
CA SER A 626 -4.27 -20.53 -16.66
C SER A 626 -3.89 -20.90 -18.10
N PHE A 627 -3.71 -19.92 -18.98
CA PHE A 627 -3.24 -20.17 -20.35
C PHE A 627 -1.77 -20.65 -20.33
N PRO A 628 -1.45 -21.86 -20.84
CA PRO A 628 -0.11 -22.43 -20.82
C PRO A 628 0.70 -21.97 -22.04
N GLY A 629 1.01 -20.68 -22.08
CA GLY A 629 1.70 -20.04 -23.20
C GLY A 629 3.21 -20.29 -23.21
N ASN A 630 3.82 -20.25 -24.40
CA ASN A 630 5.28 -20.27 -24.56
C ASN A 630 5.88 -18.86 -24.76
N ASN A 631 5.02 -17.83 -24.81
CA ASN A 631 5.37 -16.43 -24.99
C ASN A 631 6.19 -16.15 -26.27
N SER A 632 6.01 -16.92 -27.34
CA SER A 632 6.70 -16.67 -28.62
C SER A 632 6.09 -15.55 -29.45
N ALA A 633 4.83 -15.20 -29.18
CA ALA A 633 4.07 -14.10 -29.78
C ALA A 633 2.89 -13.74 -28.84
N PRO A 634 2.22 -12.59 -29.01
CA PRO A 634 1.12 -12.16 -28.15
C PRO A 634 0.04 -13.24 -27.96
N GLU A 635 -0.38 -13.94 -29.01
CA GLU A 635 -1.37 -15.01 -28.94
C GLU A 635 -0.95 -16.21 -28.08
N PHE A 636 0.35 -16.35 -27.79
CA PHE A 636 0.91 -17.37 -26.91
C PHE A 636 1.37 -16.82 -25.54
N GLN A 637 0.91 -15.64 -25.14
CA GLN A 637 1.14 -15.08 -23.81
C GLN A 637 0.64 -16.03 -22.71
N ALA A 638 1.49 -16.39 -21.76
CA ALA A 638 1.13 -17.20 -20.62
C ALA A 638 0.51 -16.35 -19.50
N SER A 639 -0.30 -17.00 -18.64
CA SER A 639 -0.65 -16.46 -17.34
C SER A 639 0.53 -16.66 -16.37
N GLY A 640 0.88 -15.63 -15.59
CA GLY A 640 2.06 -15.64 -14.71
C GLY A 640 1.90 -14.69 -13.52
N ALA A 641 3.02 -14.17 -13.01
CA ALA A 641 3.03 -13.27 -11.85
C ALA A 641 2.30 -11.95 -12.13
N TYR A 642 2.52 -11.38 -13.32
CA TYR A 642 1.92 -10.13 -13.79
C TYR A 642 0.61 -10.40 -14.53
N CYS A 643 0.68 -11.29 -15.53
CA CYS A 643 -0.40 -11.53 -16.47
C CYS A 643 -1.47 -12.45 -15.88
N PHE A 644 -2.74 -12.04 -16.04
CA PHE A 644 -3.87 -12.96 -15.94
C PHE A 644 -4.40 -13.21 -17.34
N ARG A 645 -4.28 -14.46 -17.80
CA ARG A 645 -4.86 -14.89 -19.08
C ARG A 645 -5.53 -16.25 -18.92
N PRO A 646 -6.86 -16.29 -18.78
CA PRO A 646 -7.55 -17.56 -18.69
C PRO A 646 -7.60 -18.26 -20.06
N LEU A 647 -7.43 -19.59 -20.08
CA LEU A 647 -7.47 -20.39 -21.32
C LEU A 647 -8.81 -20.28 -22.05
N THR A 648 -9.89 -20.16 -21.28
CA THR A 648 -11.24 -19.91 -21.78
C THR A 648 -11.95 -18.96 -20.82
N PRO A 649 -12.98 -18.22 -21.24
CA PRO A 649 -13.76 -17.39 -20.33
C PRO A 649 -14.59 -18.18 -19.31
N SER A 650 -14.59 -19.51 -19.39
CA SER A 650 -15.37 -20.37 -18.51
C SER A 650 -14.68 -20.58 -17.16
N THR A 651 -15.49 -20.59 -16.11
CA THR A 651 -15.06 -20.97 -14.76
C THR A 651 -15.61 -22.32 -14.36
N PHE A 652 -14.82 -23.08 -13.61
CA PHE A 652 -15.20 -24.40 -13.13
C PHE A 652 -15.40 -24.36 -11.61
N PRO A 653 -16.46 -24.96 -11.05
CA PRO A 653 -16.58 -25.07 -9.60
C PRO A 653 -15.43 -25.91 -9.05
N VAL A 654 -14.89 -25.52 -7.89
CA VAL A 654 -13.80 -26.26 -7.23
C VAL A 654 -14.21 -27.70 -6.86
N SER A 655 -15.49 -27.92 -6.61
CA SER A 655 -16.07 -29.24 -6.43
C SER A 655 -17.55 -29.26 -6.82
N SER A 656 -17.99 -30.39 -7.39
CA SER A 656 -19.40 -30.66 -7.68
C SER A 656 -20.18 -31.15 -6.45
N SER A 657 -19.48 -31.64 -5.43
CA SER A 657 -20.06 -32.09 -4.16
C SER A 657 -19.53 -31.25 -3.00
N ARG A 658 -20.39 -30.91 -2.05
CA ARG A 658 -20.06 -30.06 -0.90
C ARG A 658 -20.67 -30.67 0.35
N ASN A 659 -19.94 -30.60 1.46
CA ASN A 659 -20.47 -30.93 2.77
C ASN A 659 -20.65 -29.64 3.58
N ILE A 660 -21.81 -29.49 4.22
CA ILE A 660 -22.11 -28.36 5.09
C ILE A 660 -22.28 -28.81 6.53
N THR A 661 -21.67 -28.09 7.46
CA THR A 661 -21.92 -28.22 8.91
C THR A 661 -22.25 -26.85 9.48
N CYS A 662 -23.45 -26.71 10.04
CA CYS A 662 -23.85 -25.47 10.70
C CYS A 662 -23.81 -25.63 12.22
N THR A 663 -23.16 -24.68 12.90
CA THR A 663 -22.95 -24.67 14.35
C THR A 663 -23.62 -23.43 14.93
N TYR A 664 -24.43 -23.63 15.97
CA TYR A 664 -25.19 -22.56 16.62
C TYR A 664 -24.69 -22.35 18.04
N THR A 665 -24.30 -21.12 18.35
CA THR A 665 -23.93 -20.66 19.69
C THR A 665 -24.60 -19.32 19.98
N ASP A 666 -24.51 -18.84 21.22
CA ASP A 666 -25.05 -17.54 21.60
C ASP A 666 -24.21 -16.38 21.01
N GLU A 667 -22.89 -16.59 20.85
CA GLU A 667 -21.95 -15.59 20.35
C GLU A 667 -21.88 -15.58 18.83
N VAL A 668 -21.88 -16.75 18.17
CA VAL A 668 -21.72 -16.86 16.72
C VAL A 668 -22.49 -18.05 16.15
N GLN A 669 -23.04 -17.89 14.96
CA GLN A 669 -23.59 -18.98 14.17
C GLN A 669 -22.74 -19.13 12.90
N THR A 670 -22.27 -20.34 12.63
CA THR A 670 -21.38 -20.60 11.49
C THR A 670 -21.94 -21.67 10.56
N ALA A 671 -21.60 -21.58 9.28
CA ALA A 671 -21.82 -22.60 8.27
C ALA A 671 -20.49 -22.93 7.58
N LEU A 672 -19.87 -24.04 7.99
CA LEU A 672 -18.66 -24.57 7.39
C LEU A 672 -19.00 -25.41 6.17
N ILE A 673 -18.47 -25.02 5.01
CA ILE A 673 -18.67 -25.65 3.71
C ILE A 673 -17.32 -26.19 3.24
N ILE A 674 -17.21 -27.51 3.12
CA ILE A 674 -16.01 -28.20 2.65
C ILE A 674 -16.26 -28.65 1.20
N TYR A 675 -15.47 -28.14 0.26
CA TYR A 675 -15.55 -28.49 -1.15
C TYR A 675 -14.78 -29.78 -1.45
N ASN A 676 -13.54 -29.84 -0.97
CA ASN A 676 -12.63 -30.97 -1.13
C ASN A 676 -11.47 -30.85 -0.11
N GLN A 677 -10.37 -31.57 -0.31
CA GLN A 677 -9.24 -31.59 0.63
C GLN A 677 -8.41 -30.30 0.69
N TRP A 678 -8.49 -29.43 -0.33
CA TRP A 678 -7.67 -28.23 -0.46
C TRP A 678 -8.51 -26.93 -0.50
N ALA A 679 -9.83 -27.01 -0.34
CA ALA A 679 -10.71 -25.87 -0.40
C ALA A 679 -11.90 -25.97 0.55
N SER A 680 -12.09 -24.94 1.37
CA SER A 680 -13.23 -24.77 2.27
C SER A 680 -13.59 -23.30 2.45
N GLN A 681 -14.82 -23.03 2.84
CA GLN A 681 -15.25 -21.72 3.32
C GLN A 681 -16.10 -21.84 4.60
N GLU A 682 -16.06 -20.84 5.47
CA GLU A 682 -16.90 -20.73 6.67
C GLU A 682 -17.62 -19.37 6.64
N ILE A 683 -18.96 -19.42 6.57
CA ILE A 683 -19.81 -18.23 6.70
C ILE A 683 -20.16 -18.08 8.18
N SER A 684 -19.81 -16.93 8.76
CA SER A 684 -20.04 -16.62 10.17
C SER A 684 -20.93 -15.40 10.33
N LEU A 685 -21.95 -15.54 11.18
CA LEU A 685 -22.80 -14.46 11.65
C LEU A 685 -22.66 -14.33 13.17
N TYR A 686 -21.97 -13.27 13.58
CA TYR A 686 -21.77 -12.93 14.98
C TYR A 686 -23.04 -12.32 15.59
N ASP A 687 -23.32 -12.60 16.86
CA ASP A 687 -24.43 -11.96 17.57
C ASP A 687 -24.22 -10.44 17.61
N GLN A 688 -25.31 -9.70 17.41
CA GLN A 688 -25.34 -8.24 17.21
C GLN A 688 -24.55 -7.72 15.98
N GLY A 689 -23.89 -8.59 15.21
CA GLY A 689 -23.14 -8.19 14.02
C GLY A 689 -24.03 -7.78 12.84
N GLN A 690 -23.64 -6.72 12.14
CA GLN A 690 -24.31 -6.22 10.92
C GLN A 690 -23.56 -6.59 9.63
N THR A 691 -22.47 -7.34 9.74
CA THR A 691 -21.65 -7.81 8.62
C THR A 691 -21.57 -9.33 8.64
N ILE A 692 -21.52 -9.94 7.46
CA ILE A 692 -21.36 -11.40 7.32
C ILE A 692 -19.90 -11.67 6.99
N GLU A 693 -19.23 -12.47 7.82
CA GLU A 693 -17.84 -12.88 7.56
C GLU A 693 -17.86 -14.16 6.73
N ASN A 694 -17.26 -14.14 5.54
CA ASN A 694 -16.98 -15.33 4.72
C ASN A 694 -15.48 -15.58 4.71
N GLU A 695 -15.04 -16.54 5.50
CA GLU A 695 -13.64 -16.95 5.55
C GLU A 695 -13.40 -18.10 4.57
N TRP A 696 -12.29 -18.07 3.85
CA TRP A 696 -11.91 -19.11 2.89
C TRP A 696 -10.51 -19.65 3.22
N ILE A 697 -10.31 -20.94 2.97
CA ILE A 697 -9.01 -21.62 3.00
C ILE A 697 -8.83 -22.29 1.64
N VAL A 698 -7.79 -21.92 0.91
CA VAL A 698 -7.48 -22.42 -0.43
C VAL A 698 -6.02 -22.84 -0.49
N GLY A 699 -5.81 -24.10 -0.88
CA GLY A 699 -4.51 -24.71 -1.08
C GLY A 699 -4.34 -25.99 -0.25
N PRO A 700 -3.39 -26.86 -0.62
CA PRO A 700 -2.49 -26.75 -1.76
C PRO A 700 -3.24 -26.88 -3.10
N ILE A 701 -3.08 -25.91 -4.00
CA ILE A 701 -3.74 -25.97 -5.33
C ILE A 701 -3.09 -27.11 -6.12
N PRO A 702 -3.84 -28.13 -6.57
CA PRO A 702 -3.29 -29.30 -7.25
C PRO A 702 -2.76 -28.94 -8.64
N ILE A 703 -1.63 -29.52 -9.02
CA ILE A 703 -0.95 -29.31 -10.30
C ILE A 703 -0.50 -30.62 -10.97
N GLU A 704 -0.89 -31.76 -10.40
CA GLU A 704 -0.58 -33.11 -10.89
C GLU A 704 -1.21 -33.38 -12.26
N ASP A 705 -2.23 -32.58 -12.63
CA ASP A 705 -2.88 -32.56 -13.92
C ASP A 705 -2.16 -31.66 -14.95
N HIS A 706 -1.05 -31.03 -14.58
CA HIS A 706 -0.30 -30.05 -15.39
C HIS A 706 -1.13 -28.81 -15.78
N ILE A 707 -2.15 -28.47 -14.99
CA ILE A 707 -3.02 -27.32 -15.23
C ILE A 707 -2.83 -26.27 -14.14
N GLY A 708 -2.39 -25.07 -14.52
CA GLY A 708 -2.42 -23.89 -13.64
C GLY A 708 -3.84 -23.46 -13.33
N LYS A 709 -4.11 -23.07 -12.07
CA LYS A 709 -5.46 -22.75 -11.59
C LYS A 709 -5.47 -21.43 -10.82
N GLU A 710 -6.45 -20.61 -11.12
CA GLU A 710 -6.63 -19.28 -10.56
C GLU A 710 -8.00 -19.23 -9.90
N ILE A 711 -7.99 -19.27 -8.56
CA ILE A 711 -9.17 -19.54 -7.73
C ILE A 711 -9.88 -18.22 -7.42
N ILE A 712 -11.20 -18.21 -7.65
CA ILE A 712 -12.07 -17.07 -7.37
C ILE A 712 -13.15 -17.44 -6.35
N MET A 713 -13.54 -16.46 -5.54
CA MET A 713 -14.80 -16.48 -4.79
C MET A 713 -15.84 -15.69 -5.58
N ARG A 714 -16.98 -16.31 -5.90
CA ARG A 714 -18.06 -15.68 -6.68
C ARG A 714 -19.34 -15.53 -5.86
N TYR A 715 -20.01 -14.40 -6.05
CA TYR A 715 -21.29 -14.04 -5.46
C TYR A 715 -22.23 -13.58 -6.58
N ASP A 716 -23.22 -14.41 -6.93
CA ASP A 716 -24.20 -14.11 -7.98
C ASP A 716 -25.56 -13.79 -7.36
N THR A 717 -26.13 -12.66 -7.78
CA THR A 717 -27.43 -12.13 -7.36
C THR A 717 -28.31 -11.85 -8.59
N ASN A 718 -29.50 -11.30 -8.37
CA ASN A 718 -30.39 -10.80 -9.43
C ASN A 718 -30.43 -9.25 -9.49
N ILE A 719 -29.39 -8.56 -9.03
CA ILE A 719 -29.28 -7.10 -9.17
C ILE A 719 -29.01 -6.78 -10.65
N PRO A 720 -29.87 -6.01 -11.35
CA PRO A 720 -29.64 -5.56 -12.72
C PRO A 720 -28.62 -4.42 -12.71
N THR A 721 -27.36 -4.76 -12.89
CA THR A 721 -26.26 -3.80 -12.84
C THR A 721 -25.96 -3.15 -14.20
N ASN A 722 -26.47 -3.70 -15.31
CA ASN A 722 -26.23 -3.22 -16.67
C ASN A 722 -24.72 -3.05 -16.98
N GLY A 723 -23.90 -4.01 -16.52
CA GLY A 723 -22.45 -3.98 -16.68
C GLY A 723 -21.68 -3.05 -15.73
N LEU A 724 -22.35 -2.29 -14.85
CA LEU A 724 -21.69 -1.39 -13.90
C LEU A 724 -21.31 -2.09 -12.59
N PHE A 725 -20.15 -1.75 -12.05
CA PHE A 725 -19.66 -2.15 -10.74
C PHE A 725 -18.67 -1.11 -10.21
N TYR A 726 -18.26 -1.21 -8.95
CA TYR A 726 -17.42 -0.18 -8.34
C TYR A 726 -16.29 -0.82 -7.54
N THR A 727 -15.07 -0.33 -7.71
CA THR A 727 -13.89 -0.76 -6.95
C THR A 727 -13.23 0.43 -6.28
N ASP A 728 -12.63 0.22 -5.11
CA ASP A 728 -11.90 1.26 -4.40
C ASP A 728 -10.59 1.62 -5.11
N ALA A 729 -10.13 2.87 -4.93
CA ALA A 729 -8.78 3.31 -5.26
C ALA A 729 -7.94 3.35 -3.98
N ASN A 730 -7.00 2.40 -3.86
CA ASN A 730 -6.07 2.25 -2.73
C ASN A 730 -6.71 2.25 -1.33
N GLY A 731 -7.96 1.81 -1.20
CA GLY A 731 -8.73 1.77 0.05
C GLY A 731 -9.64 2.98 0.31
N ARG A 732 -9.61 4.02 -0.54
CA ARG A 732 -10.27 5.32 -0.28
C ARG A 732 -11.49 5.56 -1.15
N GLU A 733 -11.37 6.36 -2.20
CA GLU A 733 -12.49 6.72 -3.06
C GLU A 733 -12.92 5.54 -3.94
N MET A 734 -14.15 5.61 -4.42
CA MET A 734 -14.76 4.53 -5.21
C MET A 734 -14.82 4.95 -6.66
N ILE A 735 -14.34 4.07 -7.55
CA ILE A 735 -14.33 4.29 -8.98
C ILE A 735 -15.39 3.42 -9.63
N GLU A 736 -16.25 4.06 -10.42
CA GLU A 736 -17.22 3.39 -11.27
C GLU A 736 -16.51 2.68 -12.42
N ARG A 737 -16.80 1.40 -12.58
CA ARG A 737 -16.28 0.51 -13.62
C ARG A 737 -17.43 0.05 -14.49
N GLN A 738 -17.16 -0.06 -15.78
CA GLN A 738 -18.10 -0.63 -16.73
C GLN A 738 -17.40 -1.76 -17.49
N ARG A 739 -18.02 -2.94 -17.49
CA ARG A 739 -17.55 -4.10 -18.24
C ARG A 739 -17.42 -3.75 -19.73
N ASP A 740 -16.30 -4.14 -20.33
CA ASP A 740 -15.97 -3.96 -21.75
C ASP A 740 -15.90 -2.50 -22.22
N PHE A 741 -15.62 -1.56 -21.32
CA PHE A 741 -15.60 -0.13 -21.63
C PHE A 741 -14.40 0.62 -21.01
N ARG A 742 -13.97 1.69 -21.69
CA ARG A 742 -13.00 2.68 -21.20
C ARG A 742 -13.48 4.07 -21.59
N SER A 743 -13.41 5.01 -20.66
CA SER A 743 -13.92 6.37 -20.89
C SER A 743 -12.94 7.26 -21.66
N SER A 744 -11.63 6.97 -21.55
CA SER A 744 -10.55 7.81 -22.07
C SER A 744 -10.15 7.53 -23.53
N TYR A 745 -10.46 6.35 -24.07
CA TYR A 745 -10.02 5.92 -25.40
C TYR A 745 -10.95 4.88 -26.02
N ASN A 746 -10.83 4.69 -27.34
CA ASN A 746 -11.59 3.68 -28.07
C ASN A 746 -11.07 2.28 -27.72
N TYR A 747 -11.77 1.59 -26.82
CA TYR A 747 -11.36 0.29 -26.31
C TYR A 747 -11.85 -0.86 -27.20
N THR A 748 -10.90 -1.65 -27.71
CA THR A 748 -11.16 -2.95 -28.34
C THR A 748 -10.94 -4.06 -27.31
N VAL A 749 -11.94 -4.92 -27.14
CA VAL A 749 -11.87 -6.05 -26.21
C VAL A 749 -11.13 -7.21 -26.88
N TYR A 750 -9.90 -7.47 -26.46
CA TYR A 750 -9.13 -8.65 -26.86
C TYR A 750 -9.25 -9.80 -25.86
N GLU A 751 -9.25 -9.49 -24.57
CA GLU A 751 -9.43 -10.43 -23.47
C GLU A 751 -10.68 -10.09 -22.67
N ASN A 752 -11.74 -10.89 -22.85
CA ASN A 752 -13.06 -10.63 -22.28
C ASN A 752 -13.14 -10.80 -20.76
N VAL A 753 -12.20 -11.51 -20.14
CA VAL A 753 -12.13 -11.68 -18.68
C VAL A 753 -11.08 -10.74 -18.09
N SER A 754 -9.81 -10.92 -18.43
CA SER A 754 -8.72 -10.22 -17.75
C SER A 754 -8.70 -8.72 -17.99
N GLY A 755 -9.20 -8.25 -19.14
CA GLY A 755 -9.41 -6.82 -19.42
C GLY A 755 -10.53 -6.17 -18.58
N ASN A 756 -11.27 -6.94 -17.79
CA ASN A 756 -12.32 -6.47 -16.88
C ASN A 756 -11.98 -6.67 -15.39
N TYR A 757 -10.79 -7.18 -15.07
CA TYR A 757 -10.32 -7.25 -13.69
C TYR A 757 -9.70 -5.92 -13.26
N TYR A 758 -10.01 -5.51 -12.02
CA TYR A 758 -9.51 -4.28 -11.41
C TYR A 758 -8.91 -4.59 -10.03
N PRO A 759 -7.99 -3.75 -9.54
CA PRO A 759 -7.50 -3.88 -8.19
C PRO A 759 -8.63 -3.57 -7.19
N VAL A 760 -8.69 -4.37 -6.12
CA VAL A 760 -9.58 -4.18 -4.97
C VAL A 760 -8.69 -4.21 -3.72
N ALA A 761 -8.28 -3.04 -3.25
CA ALA A 761 -7.42 -2.92 -2.07
C ALA A 761 -8.21 -2.96 -0.75
N SER A 762 -9.52 -2.68 -0.80
CA SER A 762 -10.41 -2.69 0.36
C SER A 762 -11.82 -3.22 0.07
N ARG A 763 -12.46 -2.82 -1.04
CA ARG A 763 -13.88 -3.11 -1.28
C ARG A 763 -14.31 -3.01 -2.75
N ILE A 764 -15.28 -3.85 -3.09
CA ILE A 764 -15.98 -3.89 -4.37
C ILE A 764 -17.49 -3.95 -4.12
N TRP A 765 -18.29 -3.32 -4.97
CA TRP A 765 -19.74 -3.47 -4.90
C TRP A 765 -20.44 -3.42 -6.25
N ILE A 766 -21.68 -3.90 -6.23
CA ILE A 766 -22.65 -3.76 -7.30
C ILE A 766 -23.95 -3.18 -6.72
N LYS A 767 -24.68 -2.41 -7.53
CA LYS A 767 -25.96 -1.86 -7.12
C LYS A 767 -26.93 -1.65 -8.28
N ASP A 768 -28.21 -1.58 -7.95
CA ASP A 768 -29.24 -0.90 -8.72
C ASP A 768 -29.76 0.31 -7.91
N ASN A 769 -30.94 0.86 -8.26
CA ASN A 769 -31.52 2.00 -7.53
C ASN A 769 -32.06 1.65 -6.13
N GLN A 770 -32.22 0.37 -5.80
CA GLN A 770 -32.87 -0.12 -4.57
C GLN A 770 -31.98 -1.05 -3.75
N ARG A 771 -31.04 -1.75 -4.37
CA ARG A 771 -30.26 -2.85 -3.80
C ARG A 771 -28.78 -2.64 -4.05
N GLN A 772 -27.97 -2.83 -3.02
CA GLN A 772 -26.52 -2.84 -3.11
C GLN A 772 -25.96 -4.07 -2.36
N MET A 773 -24.97 -4.71 -2.99
CA MET A 773 -24.16 -5.76 -2.39
C MET A 773 -22.71 -5.31 -2.38
N THR A 774 -22.14 -5.18 -1.19
CA THR A 774 -20.75 -4.73 -0.97
C THR A 774 -19.94 -5.84 -0.35
N ILE A 775 -18.72 -6.05 -0.87
CA ILE A 775 -17.76 -7.02 -0.36
C ILE A 775 -16.48 -6.28 0.03
N LEU A 776 -16.05 -6.46 1.27
CA LEU A 776 -14.78 -5.97 1.78
C LEU A 776 -13.73 -7.08 1.78
N THR A 777 -12.48 -6.73 1.54
CA THR A 777 -11.34 -7.66 1.46
C THR A 777 -10.34 -7.41 2.60
N ASP A 778 -9.74 -8.48 3.14
CA ASP A 778 -8.72 -8.39 4.21
C ASP A 778 -7.29 -8.14 3.69
N ARG A 779 -7.16 -8.05 2.37
CA ARG A 779 -5.94 -7.84 1.58
C ARG A 779 -6.33 -7.39 0.17
N SER A 780 -5.35 -6.93 -0.59
CA SER A 780 -5.58 -6.60 -2.00
C SER A 780 -5.84 -7.85 -2.84
N GLN A 781 -6.78 -7.75 -3.77
CA GLN A 781 -7.19 -8.81 -4.68
C GLN A 781 -7.55 -8.24 -6.05
N GLY A 782 -7.51 -9.07 -7.09
CA GLY A 782 -8.16 -8.78 -8.37
C GLY A 782 -9.65 -9.10 -8.30
N GLY A 783 -10.50 -8.16 -8.71
CA GLY A 783 -11.96 -8.33 -8.70
C GLY A 783 -12.66 -7.81 -9.95
N SER A 784 -13.85 -8.34 -10.22
CA SER A 784 -14.67 -7.94 -11.37
C SER A 784 -16.17 -8.22 -11.17
N SER A 785 -16.97 -7.71 -12.11
CA SER A 785 -18.36 -8.09 -12.35
C SER A 785 -18.51 -8.65 -13.78
N MET A 786 -18.25 -9.95 -13.94
CA MET A 786 -18.23 -10.60 -15.26
C MET A 786 -19.60 -10.80 -15.90
N ARG A 787 -20.67 -10.64 -15.11
CA ARG A 787 -22.07 -10.65 -15.56
C ARG A 787 -22.91 -9.82 -14.61
N ASP A 788 -24.07 -9.39 -15.07
CA ASP A 788 -24.96 -8.59 -14.26
C ASP A 788 -25.36 -9.32 -12.97
N GLY A 789 -25.36 -8.57 -11.86
CA GLY A 789 -25.67 -9.12 -10.54
C GLY A 789 -24.53 -9.94 -9.90
N SER A 790 -23.35 -10.02 -10.52
CA SER A 790 -22.24 -10.83 -10.03
C SER A 790 -21.06 -10.02 -9.54
N ILE A 791 -20.42 -10.48 -8.47
CA ILE A 791 -19.07 -10.09 -8.06
C ILE A 791 -18.21 -11.35 -8.01
N GLU A 792 -17.01 -11.28 -8.55
CA GLU A 792 -15.96 -12.27 -8.29
C GLU A 792 -14.65 -11.60 -7.85
N LEU A 793 -13.97 -12.28 -6.94
CA LEU A 793 -12.68 -11.88 -6.37
C LEU A 793 -11.72 -13.06 -6.46
N MET A 794 -10.55 -12.86 -7.06
CA MET A 794 -9.52 -13.88 -7.13
C MET A 794 -8.76 -13.95 -5.82
N VAL A 795 -8.80 -15.11 -5.16
CA VAL A 795 -8.32 -15.31 -3.79
C VAL A 795 -6.97 -16.00 -3.71
N HIS A 796 -6.62 -16.82 -4.71
CA HIS A 796 -5.34 -17.52 -4.79
C HIS A 796 -5.06 -17.97 -6.24
N ARG A 797 -3.78 -18.09 -6.62
CA ARG A 797 -3.36 -18.48 -7.96
C ARG A 797 -2.13 -19.38 -7.88
N ARG A 798 -2.06 -20.36 -8.78
CA ARG A 798 -0.86 -21.18 -8.98
C ARG A 798 -0.68 -21.42 -10.47
N THR A 799 0.28 -20.74 -11.08
CA THR A 799 0.61 -20.87 -12.51
C THR A 799 1.82 -21.79 -12.70
N LEU A 800 1.93 -22.39 -13.89
CA LEU A 800 3.00 -23.36 -14.22
C LEU A 800 4.01 -22.81 -15.22
N TYR A 801 3.80 -21.59 -15.71
CA TYR A 801 4.62 -20.92 -16.70
C TYR A 801 4.91 -19.50 -16.24
N ASP A 802 6.10 -19.02 -16.60
CA ASP A 802 6.47 -17.61 -16.53
C ASP A 802 5.78 -16.84 -17.66
N ASP A 803 5.37 -15.59 -17.40
CA ASP A 803 4.70 -14.71 -18.36
C ASP A 803 5.67 -13.83 -19.15
N ARG A 804 6.98 -14.03 -18.99
CA ARG A 804 8.08 -13.31 -19.66
C ARG A 804 8.01 -11.79 -19.53
N GLN A 805 7.57 -11.31 -18.37
CA GLN A 805 7.66 -9.88 -18.02
C GLN A 805 8.92 -9.54 -17.20
N GLY A 806 9.82 -10.51 -16.98
CA GLY A 806 11.17 -10.28 -16.45
C GLY A 806 11.53 -11.14 -15.23
N VAL A 807 10.55 -11.49 -14.37
CA VAL A 807 10.76 -12.30 -13.15
C VAL A 807 11.37 -13.68 -13.43
N ALA A 808 11.07 -14.27 -14.60
CA ALA A 808 11.62 -15.54 -15.08
C ALA A 808 11.33 -16.73 -14.14
N GLU A 809 10.20 -16.70 -13.45
CA GLU A 809 9.71 -17.76 -12.55
C GLU A 809 8.19 -17.91 -12.68
N PRO A 810 7.65 -19.14 -12.72
CA PRO A 810 6.22 -19.34 -12.61
C PRO A 810 5.73 -18.96 -11.20
N MET A 811 4.48 -18.49 -11.09
CA MET A 811 3.83 -18.20 -9.81
C MET A 811 3.40 -19.51 -9.13
N ASN A 812 4.39 -20.24 -8.60
CA ASN A 812 4.26 -21.60 -8.08
C ASN A 812 4.74 -21.70 -6.62
N GLU A 813 4.13 -20.91 -5.73
CA GLU A 813 4.52 -20.82 -4.32
C GLU A 813 4.37 -22.17 -3.59
N THR A 814 5.37 -22.54 -2.79
CA THR A 814 5.37 -23.75 -1.97
C THR A 814 5.81 -23.45 -0.54
N ALA A 815 5.27 -24.20 0.42
CA ALA A 815 5.69 -24.19 1.82
C ALA A 815 5.50 -25.59 2.39
N TYR A 816 6.38 -26.00 3.32
CA TYR A 816 6.32 -27.33 3.95
C TYR A 816 6.27 -28.51 2.95
N GLY A 817 6.94 -28.36 1.80
CA GLY A 817 7.00 -29.37 0.74
C GLY A 817 5.73 -29.52 -0.11
N GLN A 818 4.76 -28.61 0.02
CA GLN A 818 3.49 -28.63 -0.71
C GLN A 818 3.19 -27.24 -1.30
N GLY A 819 2.21 -27.13 -2.21
CA GLY A 819 1.72 -25.83 -2.68
C GLY A 819 1.19 -24.98 -1.52
N LEU A 820 1.43 -23.67 -1.55
CA LEU A 820 1.07 -22.76 -0.47
C LEU A 820 -0.43 -22.77 -0.17
N VAL A 821 -0.79 -22.80 1.12
CA VAL A 821 -2.17 -22.69 1.61
C VAL A 821 -2.41 -21.27 2.11
N VAL A 822 -3.49 -20.65 1.64
CA VAL A 822 -3.85 -19.28 1.97
C VAL A 822 -5.22 -19.27 2.62
N ARG A 823 -5.31 -18.61 3.78
CA ARG A 823 -6.55 -18.31 4.50
C ARG A 823 -6.82 -16.82 4.43
N GLY A 824 -8.05 -16.42 4.13
CA GLY A 824 -8.46 -15.02 4.08
C GLY A 824 -9.94 -14.82 4.29
N LYS A 825 -10.36 -13.55 4.32
CA LYS A 825 -11.73 -13.16 4.71
C LYS A 825 -12.33 -12.16 3.74
N HIS A 826 -13.61 -12.34 3.44
CA HIS A 826 -14.47 -11.32 2.86
C HIS A 826 -15.57 -10.94 3.84
N PHE A 827 -15.90 -9.66 3.93
CA PHE A 827 -17.06 -9.19 4.70
C PHE A 827 -18.15 -8.75 3.73
N LEU A 828 -19.34 -9.33 3.85
CA LEU A 828 -20.47 -9.09 2.96
C LEU A 828 -21.52 -8.21 3.66
N ILE A 829 -21.97 -7.19 2.95
CA ILE A 829 -22.99 -6.22 3.39
C ILE A 829 -24.06 -6.12 2.30
N VAL A 830 -25.33 -6.21 2.68
CA VAL A 830 -26.48 -6.13 1.75
C VAL A 830 -27.50 -5.13 2.25
N GLU A 831 -27.70 -4.03 1.51
CA GLU A 831 -28.51 -2.88 1.94
C GLU A 831 -29.05 -2.08 0.76
N PRO A 832 -30.04 -1.20 0.98
CA PRO A 832 -30.31 -0.12 0.05
C PRO A 832 -29.10 0.80 -0.11
N PRO A 833 -28.80 1.30 -1.33
CA PRO A 833 -27.62 2.13 -1.59
C PRO A 833 -27.48 3.35 -0.65
N GLU A 834 -28.59 4.00 -0.31
CA GLU A 834 -28.65 5.19 0.54
C GLU A 834 -28.17 4.98 2.00
N PHE A 835 -28.05 3.74 2.46
CA PHE A 835 -27.57 3.40 3.81
C PHE A 835 -26.23 2.66 3.83
N SER A 836 -25.74 2.20 2.67
CA SER A 836 -24.62 1.27 2.62
C SER A 836 -23.31 1.90 3.09
N ALA A 837 -23.12 3.19 2.82
CA ALA A 837 -21.91 3.95 3.16
C ALA A 837 -21.57 3.90 4.65
N LEU A 838 -22.58 4.10 5.50
CA LEU A 838 -22.45 4.05 6.96
C LEU A 838 -21.77 2.76 7.42
N HIS A 839 -22.20 1.62 6.87
CA HIS A 839 -21.69 0.33 7.33
C HIS A 839 -20.40 -0.08 6.64
N HIS A 840 -20.27 0.07 5.32
CA HIS A 840 -19.07 -0.41 4.62
C HIS A 840 -17.83 0.41 4.95
N ARG A 841 -17.95 1.73 5.16
CA ARG A 841 -16.81 2.59 5.53
C ARG A 841 -16.27 2.23 6.91
N ILE A 842 -17.15 2.10 7.90
CA ILE A 842 -16.76 1.74 9.29
C ILE A 842 -16.22 0.31 9.33
N ALA A 843 -16.86 -0.63 8.65
CA ALA A 843 -16.41 -2.02 8.62
C ALA A 843 -15.04 -2.16 7.92
N ALA A 844 -14.81 -1.44 6.82
CA ALA A 844 -13.51 -1.44 6.14
C ALA A 844 -12.40 -0.85 7.04
N GLN A 845 -12.69 0.26 7.73
CA GLN A 845 -11.77 0.85 8.70
C GLN A 845 -11.44 -0.12 9.83
N ARG A 846 -12.43 -0.83 10.38
CA ARG A 846 -12.22 -1.84 11.45
C ARG A 846 -11.42 -3.05 10.96
N LEU A 847 -11.61 -3.45 9.69
CA LEU A 847 -10.84 -4.54 9.10
C LEU A 847 -9.36 -4.15 8.92
N PHE A 848 -9.10 -2.90 8.51
CA PHE A 848 -7.76 -2.34 8.37
C PHE A 848 -7.10 -2.11 9.76
N MET A 849 -7.80 -1.42 10.66
CA MET A 849 -7.39 -1.08 12.02
C MET A 849 -7.97 -2.04 13.06
N ASN A 850 -7.81 -3.34 12.82
CA ASN A 850 -8.23 -4.43 13.70
C ASN A 850 -7.55 -4.33 15.09
N PRO A 851 -8.27 -4.57 16.20
CA PRO A 851 -7.67 -4.65 17.53
C PRO A 851 -6.46 -5.60 17.64
N LEU A 852 -5.37 -5.12 18.24
CA LEU A 852 -4.15 -5.89 18.45
C LEU A 852 -4.26 -6.72 19.74
N LYS A 853 -4.05 -8.03 19.62
CA LYS A 853 -4.09 -8.98 20.73
C LYS A 853 -2.67 -9.33 21.19
N THR A 854 -2.40 -9.14 22.47
CA THR A 854 -1.14 -9.50 23.12
C THR A 854 -1.38 -10.40 24.33
N TYR A 855 -0.48 -11.35 24.55
CA TYR A 855 -0.61 -12.37 25.58
C TYR A 855 0.55 -12.30 26.58
N ALA A 856 0.32 -12.60 27.85
CA ALA A 856 1.39 -12.66 28.84
C ALA A 856 1.17 -13.78 29.86
N LEU A 857 2.27 -14.21 30.49
CA LEU A 857 2.28 -15.23 31.53
C LEU A 857 2.52 -14.55 32.88
N PRO A 858 1.46 -14.27 33.67
CA PRO A 858 1.56 -13.42 34.86
C PRO A 858 2.23 -14.11 36.07
N ASN A 859 2.25 -15.45 36.12
CA ASN A 859 2.79 -16.24 37.23
C ASN A 859 2.28 -15.81 38.62
N MET A 860 1.04 -15.35 38.71
CA MET A 860 0.38 -14.92 39.95
C MET A 860 -1.13 -15.06 39.80
N SER A 861 -1.88 -15.19 40.89
CA SER A 861 -3.34 -15.28 40.85
C SER A 861 -4.00 -14.01 40.30
N TYR A 862 -5.26 -14.14 39.85
CA TYR A 862 -6.07 -12.99 39.41
C TYR A 862 -6.10 -11.85 40.45
N VAL A 863 -6.29 -12.18 41.73
CA VAL A 863 -6.35 -11.18 42.81
C VAL A 863 -5.04 -10.40 42.91
N ASN A 864 -3.90 -11.10 42.88
CA ASN A 864 -2.59 -10.44 42.92
C ASN A 864 -2.34 -9.62 41.66
N TYR A 865 -2.73 -10.13 40.49
CA TYR A 865 -2.63 -9.40 39.22
C TYR A 865 -3.44 -8.10 39.27
N SER A 866 -4.71 -8.19 39.69
CA SER A 866 -5.62 -7.06 39.76
C SER A 866 -5.18 -6.01 40.79
N ILE A 867 -4.53 -6.39 41.89
CA ILE A 867 -3.96 -5.43 42.85
C ILE A 867 -2.79 -4.64 42.22
N ASN A 868 -1.92 -5.31 41.46
CA ASN A 868 -0.67 -4.71 40.97
C ASN A 868 -0.80 -3.94 39.65
N TYR A 869 -1.73 -4.35 38.78
CA TYR A 869 -1.81 -3.87 37.40
C TYR A 869 -3.18 -3.29 37.04
N ARG A 870 -3.16 -2.28 36.18
CA ARG A 870 -4.32 -1.67 35.54
C ARG A 870 -4.79 -2.60 34.43
N GLN A 871 -6.08 -2.92 34.43
CA GLN A 871 -6.68 -3.83 33.45
C GLN A 871 -7.50 -3.11 32.37
N THR A 872 -7.68 -1.80 32.48
CA THR A 872 -8.39 -1.00 31.48
C THR A 872 -7.79 0.39 31.42
N TRP A 873 -7.61 0.92 30.22
CA TRP A 873 -7.11 2.27 29.98
C TRP A 873 -7.58 2.77 28.61
N SER A 874 -7.81 4.08 28.47
CA SER A 874 -8.15 4.71 27.20
C SER A 874 -7.64 6.15 27.17
N ALA A 875 -7.13 6.55 26.00
CA ALA A 875 -6.74 7.93 25.74
C ALA A 875 -7.92 8.91 25.73
N LEU A 876 -9.14 8.42 25.50
CA LEU A 876 -10.36 9.24 25.40
C LEU A 876 -11.18 9.25 26.70
N ASN A 877 -10.71 8.62 27.77
CA ASN A 877 -11.49 8.52 29.01
C ASN A 877 -11.77 9.92 29.59
N GLY A 878 -13.06 10.26 29.73
CA GLY A 878 -13.51 11.59 30.18
C GLY A 878 -13.68 12.65 29.08
N SER A 879 -13.39 12.32 27.81
CA SER A 879 -13.64 13.18 26.64
C SER A 879 -14.85 12.68 25.84
N GLN A 880 -15.49 13.56 25.08
CA GLN A 880 -16.55 13.16 24.14
C GLN A 880 -15.95 12.27 23.03
N PRO A 881 -16.64 11.18 22.61
CA PRO A 881 -16.19 10.37 21.48
C PRO A 881 -16.03 11.24 20.24
N LEU A 882 -15.00 10.97 19.45
CA LEU A 882 -14.84 11.62 18.16
C LEU A 882 -15.97 11.18 17.21
N PRO A 883 -16.38 12.05 16.26
CA PRO A 883 -17.43 11.73 15.29
C PRO A 883 -17.12 10.47 14.48
N THR A 884 -18.15 9.69 14.15
CA THR A 884 -18.02 8.39 13.46
C THR A 884 -17.42 8.49 12.05
N ASN A 885 -17.56 9.64 11.39
CA ASN A 885 -16.99 9.93 10.08
C ASN A 885 -15.51 10.35 10.11
N ILE A 886 -14.85 10.25 11.27
CA ILE A 886 -13.44 10.59 11.45
C ILE A 886 -12.59 9.36 11.73
N HIS A 887 -11.39 9.33 11.14
CA HIS A 887 -10.36 8.36 11.48
C HIS A 887 -9.07 9.06 11.90
N LEU A 888 -8.48 8.59 13.00
CA LEU A 888 -7.11 8.92 13.38
C LEU A 888 -6.14 8.05 12.57
N LEU A 889 -5.72 8.57 11.42
CA LEU A 889 -4.90 7.86 10.44
C LEU A 889 -3.46 7.68 10.89
N THR A 890 -2.89 8.69 11.55
CA THR A 890 -1.54 8.64 12.12
C THR A 890 -1.53 9.35 13.46
N PHE A 891 -0.89 8.74 14.45
CA PHE A 891 -0.57 9.38 15.72
C PHE A 891 0.84 8.94 16.13
N ASP A 892 1.82 9.77 15.82
CA ASP A 892 3.24 9.48 16.04
C ASP A 892 3.88 10.53 16.94
N GLN A 893 4.86 10.10 17.72
CA GLN A 893 5.61 10.96 18.65
C GLN A 893 7.01 11.23 18.07
N LEU A 894 7.24 12.47 17.65
CA LEU A 894 8.51 12.90 17.07
C LEU A 894 9.57 13.16 18.15
N THR A 895 9.16 13.81 19.25
CA THR A 895 9.99 14.05 20.44
C THR A 895 9.15 13.91 21.70
N SER A 896 9.75 14.09 22.89
CA SER A 896 9.02 14.04 24.17
C SER A 896 7.83 15.01 24.26
N LYS A 897 7.79 16.08 23.45
CA LYS A 897 6.71 17.08 23.45
C LYS A 897 6.07 17.34 22.08
N VAL A 898 6.61 16.78 21.01
CA VAL A 898 6.17 17.07 19.64
C VAL A 898 5.59 15.81 19.00
N PHE A 899 4.40 15.94 18.43
CA PHE A 899 3.62 14.85 17.84
C PHE A 899 3.22 15.17 16.41
N LEU A 900 3.15 14.15 15.57
CA LEU A 900 2.58 14.21 14.22
C LEU A 900 1.22 13.50 14.23
N ILE A 901 0.18 14.22 13.80
CA ILE A 901 -1.18 13.69 13.72
C ILE A 901 -1.72 13.82 12.32
N ARG A 902 -2.40 12.77 11.85
CA ARG A 902 -3.27 12.83 10.68
C ARG A 902 -4.68 12.45 11.06
N LEU A 903 -5.61 13.37 10.79
CA LEU A 903 -7.05 13.12 10.88
C LEU A 903 -7.62 13.10 9.48
N GLU A 904 -8.53 12.17 9.23
CA GLU A 904 -9.23 12.10 7.95
C GLU A 904 -10.74 12.04 8.13
N HIS A 905 -11.44 12.58 7.14
CA HIS A 905 -12.86 12.35 6.93
C HIS A 905 -13.03 11.33 5.80
N PHE A 906 -13.37 10.08 6.13
CA PHE A 906 -13.27 8.94 5.20
C PHE A 906 -14.57 8.60 4.45
N PHE A 907 -15.59 9.47 4.55
CA PHE A 907 -16.80 9.44 3.71
C PHE A 907 -16.68 10.43 2.53
N GLU A 908 -17.21 10.03 1.38
CA GLU A 908 -17.27 10.85 0.16
C GLU A 908 -18.44 11.84 0.20
N LEU A 909 -18.42 12.86 -0.66
CA LEU A 909 -19.53 13.79 -0.82
C LEU A 909 -20.79 13.03 -1.26
N LYS A 910 -21.92 13.33 -0.60
CA LYS A 910 -23.24 12.75 -0.90
C LYS A 910 -23.31 11.22 -0.77
N GLU A 911 -22.34 10.59 -0.12
CA GLU A 911 -22.32 9.14 0.13
C GLU A 911 -23.31 8.74 1.22
N ASP A 912 -23.42 9.55 2.28
CA ASP A 912 -24.37 9.42 3.38
C ASP A 912 -25.02 10.78 3.70
N ALA A 913 -26.32 10.79 4.03
CA ALA A 913 -27.06 12.03 4.26
C ALA A 913 -26.56 12.88 5.45
N ASN A 914 -25.92 12.24 6.44
CA ASN A 914 -25.47 12.86 7.69
C ASN A 914 -23.94 12.86 7.83
N LEU A 915 -23.29 11.75 7.48
CA LEU A 915 -21.85 11.54 7.67
C LEU A 915 -21.00 12.12 6.54
N SER A 916 -21.58 12.46 5.40
CA SER A 916 -20.89 13.16 4.29
C SER A 916 -20.95 14.68 4.43
N ARG A 917 -20.93 15.22 5.66
CA ARG A 917 -20.97 16.65 5.95
C ARG A 917 -19.70 17.09 6.67
N PRO A 918 -19.26 18.35 6.50
CA PRO A 918 -18.13 18.88 7.25
C PRO A 918 -18.32 18.71 8.76
N VAL A 919 -17.24 18.37 9.45
CA VAL A 919 -17.24 18.12 10.89
C VAL A 919 -16.15 18.91 11.59
N GLN A 920 -16.46 19.41 12.79
CA GLN A 920 -15.53 20.14 13.64
C GLN A 920 -15.05 19.24 14.77
N ILE A 921 -13.75 19.29 15.03
CA ILE A 921 -13.08 18.50 16.06
C ILE A 921 -12.17 19.41 16.86
N ASP A 922 -12.23 19.33 18.17
CA ASP A 922 -11.22 19.94 19.04
C ASP A 922 -10.03 18.98 19.20
N LEU A 923 -8.88 19.33 18.60
CA LEU A 923 -7.64 18.56 18.72
C LEU A 923 -7.19 18.37 20.16
N GLN A 924 -7.50 19.32 21.05
CA GLN A 924 -7.14 19.23 22.48
C GLN A 924 -7.72 17.96 23.12
N SER A 925 -8.88 17.49 22.64
CA SER A 925 -9.52 16.26 23.16
C SER A 925 -8.63 15.02 23.06
N LEU A 926 -7.79 14.92 22.02
CA LEU A 926 -6.84 13.81 21.83
C LEU A 926 -5.63 13.89 22.78
N PHE A 927 -5.35 15.07 23.33
CA PHE A 927 -4.16 15.34 24.13
C PHE A 927 -4.43 15.52 25.62
N ASN A 928 -5.68 15.43 26.06
CA ASN A 928 -6.07 15.61 27.46
C ASN A 928 -5.29 14.70 28.43
N VAL A 929 -4.84 13.52 27.98
CA VAL A 929 -4.01 12.60 28.78
C VAL A 929 -2.55 13.05 28.96
N PHE A 930 -2.06 13.97 28.13
CA PHE A 930 -0.69 14.49 28.20
C PHE A 930 -0.62 15.90 28.79
N GLY A 931 -1.60 16.74 28.50
CA GLY A 931 -1.63 18.15 28.90
C GLY A 931 -2.19 19.06 27.82
N ASN A 932 -1.91 20.36 27.92
CA ASN A 932 -2.41 21.35 26.98
C ASN A 932 -1.51 21.48 25.76
N ILE A 933 -2.14 21.67 24.60
CA ILE A 933 -1.47 22.08 23.37
C ILE A 933 -0.98 23.53 23.55
N THR A 934 0.31 23.76 23.27
CA THR A 934 0.94 25.08 23.33
C THR A 934 1.16 25.69 21.97
N ASP A 935 1.42 24.86 20.97
CA ASP A 935 1.59 25.26 19.58
C ASP A 935 1.12 24.14 18.65
N PHE A 936 0.62 24.50 17.48
CA PHE A 936 0.19 23.53 16.49
C PHE A 936 0.23 24.14 15.08
N VAL A 937 0.76 23.37 14.13
CA VAL A 937 1.00 23.80 12.75
C VAL A 937 0.39 22.77 11.80
N GLU A 938 -0.45 23.22 10.86
CA GLU A 938 -0.95 22.38 9.77
C GLU A 938 0.14 22.21 8.71
N LEU A 939 0.40 20.98 8.32
CA LEU A 939 1.44 20.56 7.38
C LEU A 939 0.81 19.95 6.11
N ASN A 940 1.61 19.83 5.05
CA ASN A 940 1.29 18.99 3.90
C ASN A 940 1.18 17.50 4.31
N LEU A 941 0.76 16.65 3.37
CA LEU A 941 0.43 15.26 3.68
C LEU A 941 1.62 14.43 4.21
N THR A 942 2.83 14.66 3.71
CA THR A 942 4.06 14.00 4.21
C THR A 942 4.51 14.52 5.57
N GLY A 943 3.94 15.61 6.08
CA GLY A 943 4.30 16.17 7.39
C GLY A 943 5.67 16.85 7.41
N ASN A 944 6.16 17.36 6.27
CA ASN A 944 7.48 17.99 6.18
C ASN A 944 7.47 19.48 5.81
N LEU A 945 6.34 20.03 5.35
CA LEU A 945 6.21 21.44 4.95
C LEU A 945 4.95 22.08 5.57
N PRO A 946 5.05 23.26 6.21
CA PRO A 946 3.88 24.02 6.62
C PRO A 946 2.92 24.29 5.46
N LEU A 947 1.63 23.99 5.65
CA LEU A 947 0.65 24.02 4.57
C LEU A 947 0.49 25.42 3.95
N ASN A 948 0.67 26.48 4.75
CA ASN A 948 0.63 27.87 4.28
C ASN A 948 1.85 28.28 3.43
N GLN A 949 2.93 27.50 3.45
CA GLN A 949 4.13 27.67 2.61
C GLN A 949 4.05 26.84 1.33
N MET A 950 3.09 25.91 1.23
CA MET A 950 2.87 25.13 0.02
C MET A 950 2.40 26.02 -1.13
N ASN A 951 3.21 26.09 -2.18
CA ASN A 951 2.92 26.87 -3.38
C ASN A 951 3.15 26.01 -4.62
N ARG A 952 2.07 25.57 -5.24
CA ARG A 952 2.10 24.71 -6.43
C ARG A 952 2.04 25.51 -7.73
N LEU A 953 2.58 24.97 -8.81
CA LEU A 953 2.40 25.51 -10.16
C LEU A 953 0.91 25.55 -10.52
N VAL A 954 0.54 26.61 -11.24
CA VAL A 954 -0.84 26.86 -11.65
C VAL A 954 -1.00 26.55 -13.13
N TRP A 955 -2.03 25.78 -13.45
CA TRP A 955 -2.32 25.28 -14.78
C TRP A 955 -3.72 25.71 -15.24
N LYS A 956 -3.87 25.91 -16.55
CA LYS A 956 -5.17 26.23 -17.19
C LYS A 956 -5.71 24.99 -17.87
N THR A 957 -6.99 24.73 -17.71
CA THR A 957 -7.66 23.58 -18.35
C THR A 957 -8.39 23.99 -19.63
N ASP A 958 -8.68 23.01 -20.48
CA ASP A 958 -9.56 23.13 -21.65
C ASP A 958 -10.98 23.61 -21.33
N ASN A 959 -11.44 23.42 -20.09
CA ASN A 959 -12.71 23.93 -19.57
C ASN A 959 -12.64 25.37 -19.03
N ASN A 960 -11.54 26.11 -19.28
CA ASN A 960 -11.28 27.46 -18.73
C ASN A 960 -11.22 27.53 -17.19
N GLU A 961 -10.94 26.40 -16.53
CA GLU A 961 -10.70 26.36 -15.09
C GLU A 961 -9.20 26.56 -14.80
N SER A 962 -8.89 26.83 -13.53
CA SER A 962 -7.53 27.03 -13.04
C SER A 962 -7.23 26.01 -11.94
N SER A 963 -6.07 25.37 -11.97
CA SER A 963 -5.61 24.51 -10.88
C SER A 963 -5.11 25.29 -9.66
N TYR A 964 -5.35 26.60 -9.60
CA TYR A 964 -4.91 27.44 -8.50
C TYR A 964 -5.55 26.97 -7.19
N TRP A 965 -4.70 26.48 -6.31
CA TRP A 965 -5.07 26.13 -4.96
C TRP A 965 -4.18 26.88 -3.98
N LYS A 966 -4.79 27.39 -2.91
CA LYS A 966 -4.08 27.96 -1.77
C LYS A 966 -4.81 27.56 -0.50
N SER A 967 -4.08 27.27 0.57
CA SER A 967 -4.69 27.05 1.87
C SER A 967 -5.59 28.24 2.24
N LYS A 968 -6.86 27.95 2.55
CA LYS A 968 -7.82 28.96 3.02
C LYS A 968 -7.48 29.44 4.43
N ASP A 969 -6.75 28.63 5.20
CA ASP A 969 -6.24 28.93 6.54
C ASP A 969 -4.75 29.30 6.47
N SER A 970 -4.47 30.59 6.25
CA SER A 970 -3.10 31.13 6.23
C SER A 970 -2.67 31.78 7.55
N SER A 971 -3.58 31.87 8.53
CA SER A 971 -3.29 32.36 9.88
C SER A 971 -2.85 31.22 10.78
N PRO A 972 -1.96 31.43 11.77
CA PRO A 972 -1.80 30.47 12.85
C PRO A 972 -3.19 30.22 13.44
N LEU A 973 -3.62 28.96 13.43
CA LEU A 973 -4.92 28.56 13.94
C LEU A 973 -4.99 29.03 15.41
N LYS A 974 -5.93 29.94 15.73
CA LYS A 974 -6.06 30.52 17.08
C LYS A 974 -6.80 29.61 18.05
N SER A 975 -7.29 28.47 17.55
CA SER A 975 -8.18 27.53 18.23
C SER A 975 -7.78 26.12 17.84
N THR A 976 -7.77 25.19 18.79
CA THR A 976 -7.56 23.76 18.56
C THR A 976 -8.71 23.10 17.82
N ILE A 977 -9.79 23.84 17.52
CA ILE A 977 -10.93 23.37 16.72
C ILE A 977 -10.57 23.42 15.23
N VAL A 978 -10.58 22.26 14.59
CA VAL A 978 -10.32 22.07 13.16
C VAL A 978 -11.57 21.56 12.45
N THR A 979 -11.80 22.02 11.21
CA THR A 979 -12.88 21.52 10.35
C THR A 979 -12.31 20.56 9.31
N LEU A 980 -12.90 19.38 9.16
CA LEU A 980 -12.61 18.44 8.08
C LEU A 980 -13.84 18.30 7.18
N ASN A 981 -13.65 18.50 5.87
CA ASN A 981 -14.66 18.22 4.86
C ASN A 981 -14.53 16.78 4.35
N PRO A 982 -15.56 16.23 3.68
CA PRO A 982 -15.50 14.91 3.04
C PRO A 982 -14.21 14.66 2.25
N MET A 983 -13.66 13.45 2.40
CA MET A 983 -12.36 12.98 1.86
C MET A 983 -11.10 13.73 2.30
N GLN A 984 -11.18 14.79 3.10
CA GLN A 984 -9.96 15.53 3.50
C GLN A 984 -9.14 14.75 4.52
N ILE A 985 -7.81 14.74 4.32
CA ILE A 985 -6.82 14.42 5.33
C ILE A 985 -6.15 15.72 5.75
N LYS A 986 -6.10 15.98 7.06
CA LYS A 986 -5.33 17.09 7.63
C LYS A 986 -4.19 16.56 8.49
N THR A 987 -2.99 17.09 8.25
CA THR A 987 -1.77 16.71 8.95
C THR A 987 -1.33 17.85 9.86
N PHE A 988 -1.01 17.55 11.11
CA PHE A 988 -0.61 18.54 12.10
C PHE A 988 0.65 18.11 12.84
N GLN A 989 1.56 19.05 13.05
CA GLN A 989 2.55 18.96 14.11
C GLN A 989 2.00 19.67 15.35
N VAL A 990 1.97 18.98 16.49
CA VAL A 990 1.43 19.49 17.74
C VAL A 990 2.53 19.48 18.81
N THR A 991 2.66 20.59 19.53
CA THR A 991 3.63 20.78 20.62
C THR A 991 2.90 20.94 21.96
N LEU A 992 3.30 20.13 22.93
CA LEU A 992 2.75 20.17 24.29
C LEU A 992 3.63 20.99 25.24
N GLN A 993 3.05 21.38 26.39
CA GLN A 993 3.69 22.18 27.43
C GLN A 993 4.95 21.56 28.04
#